data_AF-A0A813DEY1-F1
#
_entry.id   AF-A0A813DEY1-F1
#
_cell.length_a   1.000
_cell.length_b   1.000
_cell.length_c   1.000
_cell.angle_alpha   90.00
_cell.angle_beta   90.00
_cell.angle_gamma   90.00
#
_symmetry.space_group_name_H-M   'P 1'
#
loop_
_entity.id
_entity.type
_entity.pdbx_description
1 polymer ?
#
loop_
_entity_poly.entity_id
_entity_poly.type
_entity_poly.pdbx_seq_one_letter_code
_entity_poly.pdbx_strand_id
1 'polypeptide(L)'
;MSASPQQITSAFQNFDENGDGVISREELAAVMAKLGGGLSRRSLDRLLAAMDTSGDGNINYGEFVAFCFQDTSPANVARLPGLLFTYAEQQVVGDWNIAAGTKFQLTSGFSFAGWVRVGKWMGDCDRIFDFGTPSIPSARLHRNGDSTLRIAFNALDLCDFPGFWPAVGQWVHIAVSVNSEGTCTAYRDGCFFQTASFNRAPFNIQWCDAPNYYVGKSSSEDEPDSDMAVCKLGWYGTALPEEIVSNLASDSPERWEAQHVKELMLANHCMPKLQAFSRQELVPRFIDAYRHRRTRVDETHRRAMTLPQLFNLGEFIRDMLASCEIVDPHPTFSVGRITWQSANLYHICDLFVIPMTTPCRCAFMELVAEGPQDPWWFMSHWWGTPFRDTLEMLRFHNLHRGQPSTTPYWICTFANNQHDLSELNQLDLHQTPFVRAIMSPTCQGTVMIMDKTATPFRRSWCTLENYVTTTTKGKKLDIAALIDENSQSVLDEDRGWMKVDSIVPALLTDDGSGNLVNCVGDSRVGLQFPPQVAHAAVRTDICSADASNISDKQAILRLIAGETSSDVEPPSSSPHYDKVNLAIRRIFGPGALRGAALNCDVGEARRLLEVGLASVTDQDHTGRTPLTIAVQNLTGEADESRRVPLVQLLLKSRANPNHVGTDLGITPLHRASFWNLPETLELLVNARADPNVQRECDGLSPLHVAISNGSASAVARLIELGAKVEENVKEMVSELLQDVQHGRQSRAIGYNAFMLKTDIGPPNRASVH
;
A
#
# COMPACT_ATOMS: atom_id res chain seq x y z
N MET A 1 -10.62 -2.73 24.79
CA MET A 1 -9.29 -3.32 24.57
C MET A 1 -9.12 -3.39 23.07
N SER A 2 -8.26 -2.57 22.47
CA SER A 2 -8.01 -2.56 21.03
C SER A 2 -7.06 -3.70 20.68
N ALA A 3 -7.47 -4.60 19.79
CA ALA A 3 -6.64 -5.68 19.30
C ALA A 3 -5.40 -5.13 18.56
N SER A 4 -4.24 -5.76 18.77
CA SER A 4 -3.02 -5.44 18.04
C SER A 4 -3.13 -5.86 16.57
N PRO A 5 -2.40 -5.20 15.64
CA PRO A 5 -2.40 -5.57 14.22
C PRO A 5 -2.03 -7.05 13.96
N GLN A 6 -1.21 -7.63 14.86
CA GLN A 6 -0.83 -9.04 14.81
C GLN A 6 -2.02 -9.97 15.11
N GLN A 7 -2.85 -9.63 16.11
CA GLN A 7 -4.02 -10.42 16.49
C GLN A 7 -5.10 -10.44 15.41
N ILE A 8 -5.27 -9.33 14.68
CA ILE A 8 -6.25 -9.23 13.59
C ILE A 8 -5.80 -10.02 12.36
N THR A 9 -4.49 -9.99 12.08
CA THR A 9 -3.89 -10.77 11.00
C THR A 9 -4.01 -12.26 11.24
N SER A 10 -3.70 -12.72 12.46
CA SER A 10 -3.90 -14.13 12.83
C SER A 10 -5.37 -14.53 12.81
N ALA A 11 -6.29 -13.64 13.20
CA ALA A 11 -7.72 -13.92 13.10
C ALA A 11 -8.16 -14.10 11.65
N PHE A 12 -7.73 -13.24 10.72
CA PHE A 12 -8.06 -13.38 9.31
C PHE A 12 -7.54 -14.69 8.71
N GLN A 13 -6.27 -15.04 8.99
CA GLN A 13 -5.65 -16.29 8.52
C GLN A 13 -6.34 -17.55 9.06
N ASN A 14 -6.95 -17.48 10.24
CA ASN A 14 -7.72 -18.60 10.79
C ASN A 14 -9.11 -18.74 10.13
N PHE A 15 -9.61 -17.67 9.50
CA PHE A 15 -10.87 -17.69 8.75
C PHE A 15 -10.65 -18.12 7.30
N ASP A 16 -9.54 -17.73 6.70
CA ASP A 16 -9.11 -18.16 5.36
C ASP A 16 -8.45 -19.57 5.44
N GLU A 17 -9.28 -20.62 5.56
CA GLU A 17 -8.79 -22.00 5.70
C GLU A 17 -8.00 -22.48 4.48
N ASN A 18 -8.26 -21.92 3.30
CA ASN A 18 -7.63 -22.35 2.06
C ASN A 18 -6.40 -21.50 1.65
N GLY A 19 -6.24 -20.31 2.24
CA GLY A 19 -5.10 -19.42 2.07
C GLY A 19 -5.12 -18.59 0.78
N ASP A 20 -6.30 -18.38 0.16
CA ASP A 20 -6.44 -17.61 -1.08
C ASP A 20 -6.49 -16.08 -0.87
N GLY A 21 -6.48 -15.63 0.39
CA GLY A 21 -6.44 -14.23 0.77
C GLY A 21 -7.82 -13.58 0.88
N VAL A 22 -8.91 -14.35 0.78
CA VAL A 22 -10.29 -13.91 1.02
C VAL A 22 -11.03 -14.90 1.91
N ILE A 23 -12.06 -14.45 2.63
CA ILE A 23 -12.91 -15.33 3.43
C ILE A 23 -14.20 -15.56 2.67
N SER A 24 -14.41 -16.79 2.23
CA SER A 24 -15.64 -17.22 1.57
C SER A 24 -16.80 -17.40 2.57
N ARG A 25 -18.01 -17.50 2.03
CA ARG A 25 -19.22 -17.82 2.80
C ARG A 25 -19.08 -19.15 3.55
N GLU A 26 -18.50 -20.15 2.89
CA GLU A 26 -18.32 -21.50 3.41
C GLU A 26 -17.32 -21.52 4.58
N GLU A 27 -16.22 -20.80 4.46
CA GLU A 27 -15.21 -20.63 5.50
C GLU A 27 -15.76 -19.90 6.72
N LEU A 28 -16.48 -18.79 6.49
CA LEU A 28 -17.14 -18.06 7.57
C LEU A 28 -18.16 -18.93 8.31
N ALA A 29 -18.91 -19.77 7.58
CA ALA A 29 -19.86 -20.71 8.17
C ALA A 29 -19.16 -21.81 8.99
N ALA A 30 -18.05 -22.36 8.47
CA ALA A 30 -17.26 -23.41 9.11
C ALA A 30 -16.70 -22.95 10.46
N VAL A 31 -16.13 -21.73 10.52
CA VAL A 31 -15.61 -21.18 11.76
C VAL A 31 -16.73 -20.89 12.77
N MET A 32 -17.87 -20.35 12.31
CA MET A 32 -19.02 -20.08 13.19
C MET A 32 -19.69 -21.35 13.74
N ALA A 33 -19.56 -22.48 13.04
CA ALA A 33 -19.98 -23.78 13.54
C ALA A 33 -19.05 -24.29 14.65
N LYS A 34 -17.72 -24.10 14.51
CA LYS A 34 -16.71 -24.46 15.51
C LYS A 34 -16.84 -23.66 16.82
N LEU A 35 -17.41 -22.45 16.76
CA LEU A 35 -17.63 -21.54 17.90
C LEU A 35 -18.86 -21.87 18.79
N GLY A 36 -19.51 -23.02 18.59
CA GLY A 36 -20.47 -23.58 19.56
C GLY A 36 -21.92 -23.08 19.46
N GLY A 37 -22.35 -22.60 18.30
CA GLY A 37 -23.76 -22.23 18.11
C GLY A 37 -24.32 -22.38 16.70
N GLY A 38 -23.49 -22.31 15.65
CA GLY A 38 -23.95 -22.33 14.25
C GLY A 38 -24.91 -21.18 13.94
N LEU A 39 -24.48 -20.19 13.16
CA LEU A 39 -25.38 -19.11 12.77
C LEU A 39 -26.45 -19.62 11.80
N SER A 40 -27.70 -19.18 11.99
CA SER A 40 -28.76 -19.46 11.01
C SER A 40 -28.37 -18.85 9.65
N ARG A 41 -28.80 -19.46 8.53
CA ARG A 41 -28.46 -18.99 7.18
C ARG A 41 -28.75 -17.48 6.97
N ARG A 42 -29.86 -16.99 7.53
CA ARG A 42 -30.24 -15.56 7.51
C ARG A 42 -29.32 -14.66 8.35
N SER A 43 -28.74 -15.19 9.42
CA SER A 43 -27.78 -14.45 10.26
C SER A 43 -26.40 -14.39 9.61
N LEU A 44 -25.99 -15.47 8.93
CA LEU A 44 -24.75 -15.52 8.15
C LEU A 44 -24.80 -14.56 6.95
N ASP A 45 -25.92 -14.54 6.22
CA ASP A 45 -26.12 -13.62 5.07
C ASP A 45 -26.06 -12.15 5.50
N ARG A 46 -26.59 -11.81 6.69
CA ARG A 46 -26.48 -10.46 7.26
C ARG A 46 -25.07 -10.10 7.69
N LEU A 47 -24.29 -11.08 8.16
CA LEU A 47 -22.91 -10.85 8.56
C LEU A 47 -22.02 -10.63 7.34
N LEU A 48 -22.18 -11.47 6.30
CA LEU A 48 -21.50 -11.28 5.02
C LEU A 48 -21.82 -9.92 4.43
N ALA A 49 -23.10 -9.54 4.33
CA ALA A 49 -23.49 -8.24 3.79
C ALA A 49 -23.01 -7.03 4.64
N ALA A 50 -22.62 -7.24 5.90
CA ALA A 50 -22.05 -6.20 6.75
C ALA A 50 -20.52 -6.12 6.65
N MET A 51 -19.85 -7.18 6.18
CA MET A 51 -18.40 -7.27 6.06
C MET A 51 -17.93 -7.02 4.62
N ASP A 52 -18.58 -7.67 3.65
CA ASP A 52 -18.36 -7.52 2.22
C ASP A 52 -18.87 -6.14 1.75
N THR A 53 -17.97 -5.16 1.75
CA THR A 53 -18.28 -3.77 1.38
C THR A 53 -18.17 -3.59 -0.14
N SER A 54 -17.41 -4.45 -0.81
CA SER A 54 -17.20 -4.46 -2.26
C SER A 54 -18.33 -5.15 -3.02
N GLY A 55 -19.12 -5.99 -2.36
CA GLY A 55 -20.26 -6.72 -2.90
C GLY A 55 -19.88 -7.91 -3.78
N ASP A 56 -18.66 -8.42 -3.64
CA ASP A 56 -18.12 -9.51 -4.48
C ASP A 56 -18.46 -10.92 -3.95
N GLY A 57 -19.10 -11.00 -2.78
CA GLY A 57 -19.51 -12.24 -2.12
C GLY A 57 -18.47 -12.85 -1.19
N ASN A 58 -17.26 -12.26 -1.12
CA ASN A 58 -16.18 -12.66 -0.24
C ASN A 58 -15.76 -11.51 0.68
N ILE A 59 -14.95 -11.79 1.69
CA ILE A 59 -14.43 -10.76 2.59
C ILE A 59 -12.90 -10.73 2.46
N ASN A 60 -12.36 -9.66 1.88
CA ASN A 60 -10.91 -9.46 1.83
C ASN A 60 -10.36 -8.92 3.16
N TYR A 61 -9.04 -8.93 3.32
CA TYR A 61 -8.39 -8.46 4.55
C TYR A 61 -8.79 -7.03 4.95
N GLY A 62 -8.90 -6.12 3.98
CA GLY A 62 -9.27 -4.73 4.23
C GLY A 62 -10.70 -4.59 4.78
N GLU A 63 -11.64 -5.37 4.23
CA GLU A 63 -13.03 -5.47 4.69
C GLU A 63 -13.15 -6.10 6.08
N PHE A 64 -12.39 -7.16 6.33
CA PHE A 64 -12.33 -7.82 7.64
C PHE A 64 -11.80 -6.88 8.73
N VAL A 65 -10.71 -6.17 8.43
CA VAL A 65 -10.14 -5.15 9.31
C VAL A 65 -11.16 -4.03 9.56
N ALA A 66 -11.78 -3.51 8.51
CA ALA A 66 -12.79 -2.45 8.64
C ALA A 66 -13.95 -2.89 9.55
N PHE A 67 -14.42 -4.13 9.43
CA PHE A 67 -15.46 -4.68 10.29
C PHE A 67 -15.01 -4.84 11.76
N CYS A 68 -13.79 -5.35 12.01
CA CYS A 68 -13.25 -5.49 13.37
C CYS A 68 -13.12 -4.15 14.13
N PHE A 69 -13.08 -3.03 13.41
CA PHE A 69 -12.96 -1.68 13.96
C PHE A 69 -14.24 -0.84 13.85
N GLN A 70 -15.34 -1.39 13.32
CA GLN A 70 -16.63 -0.69 13.22
C GLN A 70 -17.51 -0.94 14.46
N ASP A 71 -17.99 0.14 15.08
CA ASP A 71 -18.92 0.10 16.21
C ASP A 71 -20.37 -0.05 15.68
N THR A 72 -20.81 -1.29 15.44
CA THR A 72 -22.16 -1.59 14.92
C THR A 72 -23.04 -2.33 15.94
N SER A 73 -24.06 -1.64 16.47
CA SER A 73 -25.18 -2.23 17.22
C SER A 73 -26.29 -2.61 16.23
N PRO A 74 -26.82 -3.85 16.25
CA PRO A 74 -27.71 -4.30 17.31
C PRO A 74 -27.32 -5.65 17.96
N ALA A 75 -27.13 -5.58 19.28
CA ALA A 75 -27.11 -6.58 20.36
C ALA A 75 -26.44 -7.97 20.19
N ASN A 76 -26.46 -8.60 19.02
CA ASN A 76 -25.77 -9.87 18.74
C ASN A 76 -24.52 -9.69 17.88
N VAL A 77 -24.46 -8.67 17.01
CA VAL A 77 -23.28 -8.37 16.17
C VAL A 77 -22.14 -7.75 16.99
N ALA A 78 -22.48 -6.91 17.97
CA ALA A 78 -21.50 -6.25 18.84
C ALA A 78 -20.69 -7.20 19.74
N ARG A 79 -21.15 -8.45 19.94
CA ARG A 79 -20.42 -9.46 20.76
C ARG A 79 -19.50 -10.37 19.92
N LEU A 80 -19.70 -10.40 18.60
CA LEU A 80 -18.96 -11.27 17.69
C LEU A 80 -17.46 -10.93 17.63
N PRO A 81 -17.01 -9.67 17.53
CA PRO A 81 -15.59 -9.33 17.59
C PRO A 81 -14.93 -9.88 18.86
N GLY A 82 -15.56 -9.71 20.03
CA GLY A 82 -15.08 -10.27 21.29
C GLY A 82 -15.00 -11.80 21.30
N LEU A 83 -16.03 -12.49 20.80
CA LEU A 83 -16.08 -13.96 20.67
C LEU A 83 -15.01 -14.51 19.71
N LEU A 84 -14.76 -13.82 18.59
CA LEU A 84 -13.71 -14.14 17.63
C LEU A 84 -12.32 -14.07 18.28
N PHE A 85 -12.07 -13.03 19.08
CA PHE A 85 -10.81 -12.89 19.82
C PHE A 85 -10.68 -13.89 20.97
N THR A 86 -11.78 -14.24 21.65
CA THR A 86 -11.75 -15.23 22.75
C THR A 86 -11.45 -16.64 22.23
N TYR A 87 -11.88 -16.99 21.02
CA TYR A 87 -11.55 -18.26 20.36
C TYR A 87 -10.09 -18.33 19.92
N ALA A 88 -9.53 -17.24 19.40
CA ALA A 88 -8.11 -17.14 19.11
C ALA A 88 -7.27 -17.32 20.39
N GLU A 89 -7.71 -16.76 21.53
CA GLU A 89 -7.04 -16.97 22.82
C GLU A 89 -7.20 -18.40 23.37
N GLN A 90 -8.35 -19.06 23.17
CA GLN A 90 -8.59 -20.45 23.59
C GLN A 90 -7.83 -21.50 22.76
N GLN A 91 -7.54 -21.24 21.47
CA GLN A 91 -6.71 -22.09 20.63
C GLN A 91 -5.19 -21.92 20.90
N VAL A 92 -4.80 -20.78 21.46
CA VAL A 92 -3.41 -20.51 21.88
C VAL A 92 -3.08 -21.19 23.21
N VAL A 93 -4.10 -21.61 23.99
CA VAL A 93 -3.92 -22.33 25.27
C VAL A 93 -4.93 -23.49 25.38
N GLY A 94 -4.64 -24.65 24.79
CA GLY A 94 -5.46 -25.86 24.95
C GLY A 94 -4.83 -27.12 24.33
N ASP A 95 -4.85 -28.22 25.09
CA ASP A 95 -4.22 -29.52 24.79
C ASP A 95 -4.58 -30.10 23.40
N TRP A 96 -3.55 -30.47 22.62
CA TRP A 96 -3.69 -31.14 21.33
C TRP A 96 -3.64 -32.66 21.51
N ASN A 97 -4.74 -33.34 21.19
CA ASN A 97 -4.80 -34.79 21.06
C ASN A 97 -4.70 -35.15 19.57
N ILE A 98 -3.49 -35.39 19.06
CA ILE A 98 -3.24 -35.86 17.68
C ILE A 98 -3.00 -37.37 17.73
N ALA A 99 -3.79 -38.14 16.98
CA ALA A 99 -3.65 -39.59 16.95
C ALA A 99 -2.28 -40.03 16.39
N ALA A 100 -1.61 -40.95 17.09
CA ALA A 100 -0.31 -41.48 16.69
C ALA A 100 -0.33 -42.08 15.26
N GLY A 101 0.60 -41.63 14.40
CA GLY A 101 0.84 -42.21 13.07
C GLY A 101 0.45 -41.34 11.86
N THR A 102 0.13 -40.06 12.05
CA THR A 102 -0.14 -39.13 10.94
C THR A 102 1.12 -38.83 10.12
N LYS A 103 1.07 -39.05 8.80
CA LYS A 103 2.18 -38.83 7.87
C LYS A 103 2.21 -37.38 7.40
N PHE A 104 3.40 -36.77 7.39
CA PHE A 104 3.62 -35.41 6.87
C PHE A 104 4.65 -35.42 5.73
N GLN A 105 4.47 -34.50 4.78
CA GLN A 105 5.38 -34.27 3.66
C GLN A 105 6.06 -32.91 3.88
N LEU A 106 7.39 -32.87 3.92
CA LEU A 106 8.14 -31.61 4.06
C LEU A 106 7.99 -30.79 2.79
N THR A 107 7.43 -29.58 2.91
CA THR A 107 7.22 -28.64 1.79
C THR A 107 8.43 -27.74 1.54
N SER A 108 9.41 -27.69 2.47
CA SER A 108 10.66 -26.93 2.34
C SER A 108 11.81 -27.57 3.16
N GLY A 109 13.06 -27.24 2.81
CA GLY A 109 14.26 -27.67 3.54
C GLY A 109 14.51 -26.85 4.81
N PHE A 110 15.37 -27.34 5.71
CA PHE A 110 15.72 -26.69 6.97
C PHE A 110 17.22 -26.78 7.29
N SER A 111 17.73 -25.86 8.10
CA SER A 111 19.13 -25.88 8.57
C SER A 111 19.24 -25.45 10.03
N PHE A 112 20.24 -25.97 10.73
CA PHE A 112 20.56 -25.57 12.11
C PHE A 112 22.06 -25.63 12.39
N ALA A 113 22.54 -24.88 13.39
CA ALA A 113 23.92 -24.89 13.84
C ALA A 113 24.04 -24.66 15.36
N GLY A 114 25.07 -25.23 15.99
CA GLY A 114 25.37 -24.97 17.39
C GLY A 114 26.58 -25.69 17.93
N TRP A 115 26.96 -25.32 19.17
CA TRP A 115 28.07 -25.92 19.90
C TRP A 115 27.60 -27.11 20.73
N VAL A 116 28.31 -28.23 20.60
CA VAL A 116 28.03 -29.47 21.33
C VAL A 116 29.29 -29.92 22.06
N ARG A 117 29.18 -30.27 23.34
CA ARG A 117 30.29 -30.89 24.10
C ARG A 117 30.09 -32.39 24.15
N VAL A 118 31.06 -33.15 23.64
CA VAL A 118 30.98 -34.62 23.63
C VAL A 118 31.20 -35.13 25.07
N GLY A 119 30.15 -35.64 25.73
CA GLY A 119 30.23 -36.14 27.12
C GLY A 119 30.50 -37.64 27.23
N LYS A 120 30.87 -38.12 28.44
CA LYS A 120 30.93 -39.56 28.79
C LYS A 120 29.68 -39.90 29.58
N TRP A 121 28.87 -40.86 29.13
CA TRP A 121 27.57 -41.14 29.74
C TRP A 121 27.63 -42.26 30.79
N MET A 122 26.99 -42.04 31.94
CA MET A 122 26.76 -43.04 33.00
C MET A 122 25.25 -43.22 33.22
N GLY A 123 24.70 -44.38 32.84
CA GLY A 123 23.31 -44.80 33.11
C GLY A 123 22.44 -45.00 31.86
N ASP A 124 21.18 -45.40 32.05
CA ASP A 124 20.15 -45.51 30.99
C ASP A 124 19.04 -44.48 31.27
N CYS A 125 18.95 -43.38 30.49
CA CYS A 125 17.74 -42.56 30.42
C CYS A 125 17.54 -42.03 28.99
N ASP A 126 16.33 -42.20 28.44
CA ASP A 126 15.89 -41.49 27.23
C ASP A 126 15.45 -40.07 27.63
N ARG A 127 16.11 -39.04 27.09
CA ARG A 127 15.65 -37.64 27.20
C ARG A 127 15.30 -37.10 25.81
N ILE A 128 14.13 -36.47 25.72
CA ILE A 128 13.60 -35.83 24.52
C ILE A 128 13.80 -34.32 24.66
N PHE A 129 14.35 -33.67 23.64
CA PHE A 129 14.35 -32.20 23.54
C PHE A 129 13.24 -31.77 22.58
N ASP A 130 12.30 -30.97 23.09
CA ASP A 130 11.24 -30.37 22.29
C ASP A 130 11.57 -28.89 22.03
N PHE A 131 11.69 -28.52 20.77
CA PHE A 131 12.01 -27.15 20.34
C PHE A 131 10.69 -26.48 19.98
N GLY A 132 10.01 -25.93 20.98
CA GLY A 132 8.60 -25.51 20.93
C GLY A 132 8.16 -24.76 19.67
N THR A 133 7.60 -25.51 18.71
CA THR A 133 6.51 -25.19 17.77
C THR A 133 6.05 -26.49 17.09
N PRO A 134 4.76 -26.65 16.67
CA PRO A 134 4.22 -27.93 16.17
C PRO A 134 4.80 -28.44 14.84
N SER A 135 5.66 -27.65 14.19
CA SER A 135 6.21 -27.89 12.85
C SER A 135 7.67 -28.36 12.83
N ILE A 136 8.27 -28.63 13.99
CA ILE A 136 9.69 -29.05 14.09
C ILE A 136 9.79 -30.55 14.47
N PRO A 137 10.64 -31.35 13.80
CA PRO A 137 10.88 -32.73 14.21
C PRO A 137 11.65 -32.79 15.54
N SER A 138 11.18 -33.63 16.47
CA SER A 138 11.83 -33.83 17.77
C SER A 138 13.17 -34.58 17.62
N ALA A 139 14.17 -34.18 18.41
CA ALA A 139 15.46 -34.86 18.47
C ALA A 139 15.47 -35.87 19.62
N ARG A 140 15.84 -37.13 19.33
CA ARG A 140 16.00 -38.17 20.36
C ARG A 140 17.47 -38.55 20.53
N LEU A 141 17.90 -38.68 21.78
CA LEU A 141 19.11 -39.40 22.17
C LEU A 141 18.71 -40.83 22.54
N HIS A 142 19.29 -41.83 21.90
CA HIS A 142 19.12 -43.24 22.29
C HIS A 142 20.46 -43.98 22.35
N ARG A 143 20.53 -45.02 23.18
CA ARG A 143 21.66 -45.95 23.26
C ARG A 143 21.45 -47.10 22.28
N ASN A 144 22.48 -47.43 21.49
CA ASN A 144 22.61 -48.77 20.91
C ASN A 144 23.86 -49.44 21.51
N GLY A 145 23.89 -50.77 21.56
CA GLY A 145 24.79 -51.59 22.39
C GLY A 145 26.31 -51.46 22.19
N ASP A 146 26.80 -50.42 21.50
CA ASP A 146 28.21 -50.17 21.14
C ASP A 146 28.83 -48.91 21.79
N SER A 147 28.14 -48.28 22.75
CA SER A 147 28.64 -47.11 23.53
C SER A 147 28.83 -45.81 22.73
N THR A 148 28.18 -45.64 21.57
CA THR A 148 28.19 -44.39 20.79
C THR A 148 26.99 -43.47 21.10
N LEU A 149 27.21 -42.14 21.04
CA LEU A 149 26.19 -41.11 21.30
C LEU A 149 25.47 -40.74 19.99
N ARG A 150 24.21 -41.14 19.81
CA ARG A 150 23.43 -40.92 18.58
C ARG A 150 22.45 -39.76 18.73
N ILE A 151 22.50 -38.78 17.81
CA ILE A 151 21.48 -37.74 17.65
C ILE A 151 20.64 -38.12 16.44
N ALA A 152 19.39 -38.51 16.68
CA ALA A 152 18.49 -38.97 15.63
C ALA A 152 17.35 -37.97 15.40
N PHE A 153 17.15 -37.55 14.14
CA PHE A 153 16.01 -36.74 13.70
C PHE A 153 15.07 -37.60 12.86
N ASN A 154 14.04 -38.18 13.49
CA ASN A 154 13.05 -39.09 12.90
C ASN A 154 13.61 -40.34 12.17
N ALA A 155 14.52 -40.18 11.20
CA ALA A 155 15.27 -41.21 10.47
C ALA A 155 16.72 -40.82 10.08
N LEU A 156 17.24 -39.65 10.50
CA LEU A 156 18.63 -39.22 10.25
C LEU A 156 19.47 -39.45 11.51
N ASP A 157 20.39 -40.41 11.51
CA ASP A 157 21.36 -40.62 12.60
C ASP A 157 22.70 -39.96 12.24
N LEU A 158 23.09 -38.92 12.98
CA LEU A 158 24.39 -38.25 12.74
C LEU A 158 25.60 -39.18 13.02
N CYS A 159 25.39 -40.33 13.64
CA CYS A 159 26.40 -41.38 13.78
C CYS A 159 26.59 -42.27 12.55
N ASP A 160 25.72 -42.15 11.54
CA ASP A 160 25.93 -42.82 10.25
C ASP A 160 27.01 -42.13 9.40
N PHE A 161 27.59 -41.02 9.88
CA PHE A 161 28.75 -40.33 9.32
C PHE A 161 30.04 -40.77 10.06
N PRO A 162 30.83 -41.72 9.52
CA PRO A 162 32.00 -42.24 10.21
C PRO A 162 33.05 -41.14 10.46
N GLY A 163 33.47 -40.97 11.71
CA GLY A 163 34.49 -39.97 12.08
C GLY A 163 33.96 -38.54 12.29
N PHE A 164 32.64 -38.33 12.25
CA PHE A 164 32.02 -37.01 12.48
C PHE A 164 32.34 -36.47 13.88
N TRP A 165 32.18 -37.32 14.91
CA TRP A 165 32.36 -36.91 16.30
C TRP A 165 33.82 -36.97 16.77
N PRO A 166 34.33 -35.92 17.45
CA PRO A 166 35.67 -35.93 18.05
C PRO A 166 35.72 -36.71 19.39
N ALA A 167 36.89 -36.76 20.01
CA ALA A 167 37.09 -37.48 21.28
C ALA A 167 36.26 -36.89 22.43
N VAL A 168 35.89 -37.74 23.39
CA VAL A 168 35.09 -37.38 24.57
C VAL A 168 35.78 -36.24 25.36
N GLY A 169 35.00 -35.21 25.69
CA GLY A 169 35.40 -34.03 26.44
C GLY A 169 35.54 -32.76 25.58
N GLN A 170 35.63 -32.91 24.25
CA GLN A 170 35.85 -31.79 23.32
C GLN A 170 34.56 -31.09 22.92
N TRP A 171 34.65 -29.77 22.77
CA TRP A 171 33.62 -28.94 22.14
C TRP A 171 33.77 -28.98 20.63
N VAL A 172 32.65 -29.11 19.93
CA VAL A 172 32.61 -29.14 18.47
C VAL A 172 31.46 -28.26 17.98
N HIS A 173 31.70 -27.49 16.93
CA HIS A 173 30.64 -26.72 16.29
C HIS A 173 30.08 -27.53 15.12
N ILE A 174 28.78 -27.79 15.14
CA ILE A 174 28.11 -28.54 14.07
C ILE A 174 27.12 -27.66 13.34
N ALA A 175 26.99 -27.87 12.03
CA ALA A 175 25.87 -27.33 11.26
C ALA A 175 25.35 -28.40 10.31
N VAL A 176 24.03 -28.50 10.18
CA VAL A 176 23.37 -29.50 9.33
C VAL A 176 22.29 -28.82 8.52
N SER A 177 22.22 -29.16 7.23
CA SER A 177 21.22 -28.66 6.28
C SER A 177 20.55 -29.83 5.57
N VAL A 178 19.22 -29.84 5.55
CA VAL A 178 18.41 -30.85 4.86
C VAL A 178 17.53 -30.15 3.84
N ASN A 179 17.62 -30.52 2.56
CA ASN A 179 16.77 -29.94 1.52
C ASN A 179 15.41 -30.65 1.41
N SER A 180 14.50 -30.09 0.61
CA SER A 180 13.16 -30.64 0.36
C SER A 180 13.14 -32.01 -0.33
N GLU A 181 14.27 -32.42 -0.91
CA GLU A 181 14.47 -33.75 -1.54
C GLU A 181 15.04 -34.79 -0.55
N GLY A 182 15.24 -34.43 0.72
CA GLY A 182 15.78 -35.33 1.74
C GLY A 182 17.29 -35.54 1.66
N THR A 183 18.03 -34.67 0.98
CA THR A 183 19.49 -34.65 0.97
C THR A 183 19.99 -33.84 2.17
N CYS A 184 20.79 -34.49 3.01
CA CYS A 184 21.37 -33.93 4.22
C CYS A 184 22.85 -33.63 4.00
N THR A 185 23.29 -32.44 4.36
CA THR A 185 24.69 -32.02 4.35
C THR A 185 25.11 -31.59 5.75
N ALA A 186 26.18 -32.20 6.26
CA ALA A 186 26.72 -31.94 7.59
C ALA A 186 28.06 -31.21 7.49
N TYR A 187 28.25 -30.28 8.43
CA TYR A 187 29.45 -29.49 8.61
C TYR A 187 29.95 -29.64 10.04
N ARG A 188 31.28 -29.67 10.19
CA ARG A 188 31.95 -29.71 11.49
C ARG A 188 33.02 -28.65 11.53
N ASP A 189 33.01 -27.85 12.59
CA ASP A 189 33.96 -26.75 12.83
C ASP A 189 34.09 -25.82 11.61
N GLY A 190 32.95 -25.55 10.95
CA GLY A 190 32.87 -24.71 9.76
C GLY A 190 33.33 -25.37 8.46
N CYS A 191 33.87 -26.59 8.50
CA CYS A 191 34.29 -27.35 7.33
C CYS A 191 33.18 -28.28 6.85
N PHE A 192 33.03 -28.40 5.52
CA PHE A 192 32.19 -29.44 4.92
C PHE A 192 32.68 -30.81 5.39
N PHE A 193 31.76 -31.61 5.92
CA PHE A 193 32.08 -32.95 6.36
C PHE A 193 31.61 -33.98 5.33
N GLN A 194 30.30 -34.09 5.09
CA GLN A 194 29.74 -35.04 4.14
C GLN A 194 28.29 -34.69 3.75
N THR A 195 27.87 -35.16 2.58
CA THR A 195 26.47 -35.14 2.11
C THR A 195 25.95 -36.57 1.94
N ALA A 196 24.71 -36.83 2.36
CA ALA A 196 24.00 -38.09 2.18
C ALA A 196 22.56 -37.84 1.67
N SER A 197 22.13 -38.60 0.67
CA SER A 197 20.77 -38.55 0.12
C SER A 197 19.98 -39.80 0.50
N PHE A 198 18.79 -39.63 1.06
CA PHE A 198 17.96 -40.74 1.53
C PHE A 198 16.84 -41.06 0.54
N ASN A 199 16.96 -42.18 -0.19
CA ASN A 199 16.01 -42.61 -1.24
C ASN A 199 14.76 -43.37 -0.74
N ARG A 200 14.29 -43.17 0.50
CA ARG A 200 13.06 -43.84 1.00
C ARG A 200 11.97 -42.82 1.33
N ALA A 201 10.81 -42.99 0.71
CA ALA A 201 9.58 -42.18 0.83
C ALA A 201 9.02 -42.10 2.28
N PRO A 202 7.97 -41.26 2.49
CA PRO A 202 8.01 -40.05 3.32
C PRO A 202 8.29 -40.31 4.82
N PHE A 203 8.83 -39.29 5.49
CA PHE A 203 9.17 -39.29 6.91
C PHE A 203 7.98 -39.70 7.80
N ASN A 204 8.17 -40.72 8.66
CA ASN A 204 7.23 -41.06 9.72
C ASN A 204 7.58 -40.25 10.98
N ILE A 205 6.65 -39.44 11.47
CA ILE A 205 6.74 -38.81 12.79
C ILE A 205 5.94 -39.68 13.77
N GLN A 206 6.61 -40.28 14.75
CA GLN A 206 5.96 -40.99 15.85
C GLN A 206 6.03 -40.11 17.10
N TRP A 207 4.88 -39.57 17.53
CA TRP A 207 4.72 -38.99 18.86
C TRP A 207 4.61 -40.11 19.88
N CYS A 208 5.39 -40.03 20.96
CA CYS A 208 5.24 -40.91 22.12
C CYS A 208 4.72 -40.04 23.27
N ASP A 209 3.52 -40.32 23.74
CA ASP A 209 2.89 -39.59 24.85
C ASP A 209 3.73 -39.72 26.14
N ALA A 210 4.21 -38.60 26.69
CA ALA A 210 4.72 -38.53 28.05
C ALA A 210 4.34 -37.17 28.69
N PRO A 211 3.85 -37.14 29.94
CA PRO A 211 3.22 -35.97 30.51
C PRO A 211 4.23 -34.96 31.10
N ASN A 212 3.95 -33.66 30.86
CA ASN A 212 4.29 -32.45 31.64
C ASN A 212 5.68 -32.32 32.29
N TYR A 213 6.55 -31.44 31.77
CA TYR A 213 7.56 -30.74 32.59
C TYR A 213 7.91 -29.32 32.13
N TYR A 214 8.06 -28.45 33.14
CA TYR A 214 8.49 -27.05 33.16
C TYR A 214 10.01 -26.90 32.87
N VAL A 215 10.43 -25.83 32.18
CA VAL A 215 11.83 -25.36 32.23
C VAL A 215 11.88 -24.03 32.99
N GLY A 216 12.24 -24.11 34.26
CA GLY A 216 12.45 -22.97 35.14
C GLY A 216 13.80 -22.29 34.92
N LYS A 217 13.83 -20.96 35.10
CA LYS A 217 15.05 -20.21 35.41
C LYS A 217 15.62 -20.72 36.74
N SER A 218 16.87 -21.17 36.78
CA SER A 218 17.60 -21.33 38.05
C SER A 218 18.27 -20.01 38.42
N SER A 219 17.67 -19.30 39.37
CA SER A 219 18.33 -18.28 40.17
C SER A 219 18.72 -18.90 41.51
N SER A 220 19.98 -19.31 41.68
CA SER A 220 20.68 -19.38 42.98
C SER A 220 22.10 -19.89 42.79
N GLU A 221 23.04 -19.14 43.34
CA GLU A 221 24.38 -19.61 43.75
C GLU A 221 24.22 -20.74 44.79
N ASP A 222 25.22 -21.63 44.89
CA ASP A 222 25.38 -22.77 45.82
C ASP A 222 24.80 -24.16 45.41
N GLU A 223 25.56 -24.96 44.65
CA GLU A 223 26.16 -26.26 45.05
C GLU A 223 26.90 -26.97 43.88
N PRO A 224 27.92 -27.82 44.16
CA PRO A 224 28.88 -28.35 43.18
C PRO A 224 28.58 -29.80 42.70
N ASP A 225 29.26 -30.22 41.62
CA ASP A 225 29.38 -31.60 41.13
C ASP A 225 28.13 -32.32 40.58
N SER A 226 27.60 -31.84 39.45
CA SER A 226 26.99 -32.75 38.47
C SER A 226 27.52 -32.47 37.07
N ASP A 227 28.27 -33.44 36.52
CA ASP A 227 28.69 -33.50 35.11
C ASP A 227 27.46 -33.70 34.20
N MET A 228 26.57 -32.69 34.15
CA MET A 228 25.53 -32.62 33.14
C MET A 228 26.13 -32.08 31.83
N ALA A 229 25.99 -32.85 30.75
CA ALA A 229 26.25 -32.35 29.41
C ALA A 229 25.30 -31.17 29.11
N VAL A 230 25.84 -29.95 29.17
CA VAL A 230 25.11 -28.74 28.78
C VAL A 230 25.16 -28.63 27.25
N CYS A 231 24.06 -28.97 26.58
CA CYS A 231 23.85 -28.62 25.18
C CYS A 231 23.09 -27.28 25.12
N LYS A 232 23.71 -26.26 24.53
CA LYS A 232 23.05 -24.99 24.18
C LYS A 232 22.86 -24.97 22.67
N LEU A 233 21.76 -25.53 22.19
CA LEU A 233 21.36 -25.44 20.78
C LEU A 233 20.33 -24.30 20.66
N GLY A 234 20.75 -23.21 20.02
CA GLY A 234 19.89 -22.08 19.72
C GLY A 234 19.32 -22.19 18.30
N TRP A 235 18.03 -21.90 18.14
CA TRP A 235 17.45 -21.60 16.84
C TRP A 235 17.70 -20.12 16.53
N TYR A 236 18.37 -19.82 15.42
CA TYR A 236 18.73 -18.46 15.03
C TYR A 236 17.80 -17.96 13.93
N GLY A 237 16.64 -17.45 14.33
CA GLY A 237 15.79 -16.62 13.48
C GLY A 237 16.37 -15.20 13.37
N THR A 238 16.80 -14.83 12.16
CA THR A 238 17.02 -13.47 11.60
C THR A 238 17.79 -12.36 12.34
N ALA A 239 18.14 -12.41 13.63
CA ALA A 239 19.05 -11.42 14.23
C ALA A 239 19.64 -11.89 15.57
N LEU A 240 20.92 -11.59 15.82
CA LEU A 240 21.51 -11.63 17.16
C LEU A 240 21.17 -10.33 17.90
N PRO A 241 20.63 -10.37 19.13
CA PRO A 241 20.58 -9.20 20.02
C PRO A 241 22.00 -8.79 20.46
N GLU A 242 22.30 -7.49 20.49
CA GLU A 242 23.63 -6.95 20.86
C GLU A 242 24.08 -7.35 22.28
N GLU A 243 23.13 -7.63 23.20
CA GLU A 243 23.42 -8.01 24.59
C GLU A 243 24.03 -9.42 24.77
N ILE A 244 24.00 -10.29 23.75
CA ILE A 244 24.63 -11.62 23.80
C ILE A 244 26.07 -11.57 23.28
N VAL A 245 26.37 -10.65 22.36
CA VAL A 245 27.73 -10.48 21.80
C VAL A 245 28.71 -9.99 22.85
N SER A 246 28.25 -9.17 23.81
CA SER A 246 29.07 -8.69 24.93
C SER A 246 29.36 -9.77 25.99
N ASN A 247 28.49 -10.77 26.14
CA ASN A 247 28.62 -11.81 27.18
C ASN A 247 29.43 -13.05 26.73
N LEU A 248 29.83 -13.13 25.47
CA LEU A 248 30.75 -14.13 24.93
C LEU A 248 32.22 -13.68 24.97
N ALA A 249 32.49 -12.50 25.53
CA ALA A 249 33.80 -11.85 25.49
C ALA A 249 34.82 -12.32 26.56
N SER A 250 34.46 -13.27 27.42
CA SER A 250 35.37 -13.77 28.46
C SER A 250 35.64 -15.26 28.33
N ASP A 251 36.90 -15.59 28.04
CA ASP A 251 37.56 -16.90 28.14
C ASP A 251 37.41 -17.89 26.97
N SER A 252 38.22 -17.70 25.91
CA SER A 252 39.25 -18.67 25.47
C SER A 252 39.92 -18.24 24.15
N PRO A 253 41.16 -18.71 23.88
CA PRO A 253 42.09 -18.05 22.98
C PRO A 253 42.04 -18.66 21.58
N GLU A 254 41.42 -17.95 20.65
CA GLU A 254 41.85 -17.77 19.26
C GLU A 254 40.79 -16.92 18.55
N ARG A 255 41.17 -15.69 18.20
CA ARG A 255 40.41 -14.80 17.31
C ARG A 255 40.35 -15.43 15.91
N TRP A 256 39.46 -16.39 15.71
CA TRP A 256 39.11 -16.90 14.39
C TRP A 256 37.75 -16.32 13.96
N GLU A 257 37.72 -15.91 12.69
CA GLU A 257 36.89 -14.83 12.15
C GLU A 257 35.39 -15.12 12.18
N ALA A 258 34.69 -14.49 13.14
CA ALA A 258 33.25 -14.27 13.07
C ALA A 258 32.81 -13.58 11.76
N GLN A 259 33.73 -12.91 11.07
CA GLN A 259 33.54 -12.27 9.77
C GLN A 259 33.48 -13.27 8.62
N HIS A 260 34.30 -14.33 8.60
CA HIS A 260 34.25 -15.39 7.58
C HIS A 260 33.01 -16.27 7.73
N VAL A 261 32.57 -16.52 8.97
CA VAL A 261 31.29 -17.22 9.24
C VAL A 261 30.11 -16.31 8.92
N LYS A 262 30.17 -15.00 9.19
CA LYS A 262 29.17 -14.04 8.69
C LYS A 262 29.17 -13.99 7.17
N GLU A 263 30.31 -14.07 6.49
CA GLU A 263 30.40 -14.06 5.03
C GLU A 263 29.94 -15.38 4.40
N LEU A 264 30.20 -16.53 5.00
CA LEU A 264 29.65 -17.84 4.59
C LEU A 264 28.15 -17.95 4.91
N MET A 265 27.73 -17.44 6.06
CA MET A 265 26.32 -17.34 6.44
C MET A 265 25.62 -16.30 5.58
N LEU A 266 26.19 -15.15 5.22
CA LEU A 266 25.60 -14.16 4.30
C LEU A 266 25.62 -14.64 2.85
N ALA A 267 26.67 -15.34 2.42
CA ALA A 267 26.73 -16.00 1.11
C ALA A 267 25.69 -17.13 0.98
N ASN A 268 25.23 -17.71 2.10
CA ASN A 268 24.16 -18.71 2.18
C ASN A 268 22.81 -18.17 2.72
N HIS A 269 22.74 -16.98 3.33
CA HIS A 269 21.54 -16.34 3.92
C HIS A 269 21.00 -15.19 3.08
N CYS A 270 21.77 -14.65 2.12
CA CYS A 270 21.22 -13.82 1.05
C CYS A 270 20.61 -14.64 -0.09
N MET A 271 20.73 -15.98 -0.05
CA MET A 271 20.18 -16.88 -1.07
C MET A 271 18.98 -17.76 -0.70
N PRO A 272 18.44 -17.86 0.54
CA PRO A 272 17.14 -18.49 0.76
C PRO A 272 16.01 -17.70 0.11
N LYS A 273 16.16 -16.37 -0.03
CA LYS A 273 15.20 -15.49 -0.72
C LYS A 273 15.20 -15.63 -2.25
N LEU A 274 16.11 -16.43 -2.80
CA LEU A 274 16.25 -16.78 -4.22
C LEU A 274 16.30 -18.30 -4.43
N GLN A 275 15.84 -19.11 -3.47
CA GLN A 275 15.98 -20.58 -3.50
C GLN A 275 15.20 -21.30 -4.61
N ALA A 276 14.42 -20.59 -5.43
CA ALA A 276 13.85 -21.10 -6.68
C ALA A 276 14.74 -20.85 -7.91
N PHE A 277 15.91 -20.21 -7.76
CA PHE A 277 16.86 -20.03 -8.85
C PHE A 277 18.05 -20.98 -8.75
N SER A 278 18.31 -21.71 -9.82
CA SER A 278 19.64 -22.24 -10.03
C SER A 278 20.61 -21.06 -10.16
N ARG A 279 21.74 -21.11 -9.44
CA ARG A 279 22.87 -20.17 -9.58
C ARG A 279 23.40 -20.06 -11.02
N GLN A 280 22.94 -20.89 -11.96
CA GLN A 280 23.45 -20.96 -13.34
C GLN A 280 22.76 -19.97 -14.30
N GLU A 281 21.55 -19.48 -14.02
CA GLU A 281 20.80 -18.62 -14.98
C GLU A 281 20.88 -17.12 -14.65
N LEU A 282 21.02 -16.75 -13.38
CA LEU A 282 21.08 -15.35 -12.92
C LEU A 282 22.41 -14.64 -13.22
N VAL A 283 23.46 -15.37 -13.63
CA VAL A 283 24.84 -14.99 -13.31
C VAL A 283 25.71 -14.44 -14.45
N PRO A 284 25.69 -14.89 -15.73
CA PRO A 284 26.73 -14.44 -16.66
C PRO A 284 26.58 -13.00 -17.15
N ARG A 285 25.37 -12.57 -17.56
CA ARG A 285 25.16 -11.20 -18.09
C ARG A 285 25.18 -10.12 -17.01
N PHE A 286 24.78 -10.47 -15.80
CA PHE A 286 24.47 -9.54 -14.72
C PHE A 286 25.70 -9.18 -13.88
N ILE A 287 26.49 -10.20 -13.48
CA ILE A 287 27.71 -9.94 -12.71
C ILE A 287 28.65 -9.05 -13.52
N ASP A 288 28.85 -9.27 -14.83
CA ASP A 288 29.81 -8.46 -15.57
C ASP A 288 29.42 -6.96 -15.71
N ALA A 289 28.14 -6.61 -15.74
CA ALA A 289 27.69 -5.22 -15.95
C ALA A 289 27.79 -4.33 -14.70
N TYR A 290 27.67 -4.91 -13.50
CA TYR A 290 27.64 -4.20 -12.21
C TYR A 290 28.68 -4.72 -11.17
N ARG A 291 29.55 -5.67 -11.55
CA ARG A 291 30.64 -6.18 -10.68
C ARG A 291 31.59 -5.09 -10.22
N HIS A 292 31.69 -4.00 -10.96
CA HIS A 292 32.59 -2.90 -10.63
C HIS A 292 31.80 -1.62 -10.35
N ARG A 293 32.13 -0.97 -9.23
CA ARG A 293 31.74 0.40 -8.96
C ARG A 293 32.26 1.30 -10.09
N ARG A 294 31.35 1.98 -10.79
CA ARG A 294 31.71 2.86 -11.90
C ARG A 294 32.30 4.17 -11.42
N THR A 295 31.76 4.69 -10.31
CA THR A 295 32.19 5.98 -9.77
C THR A 295 32.07 6.02 -8.25
N ARG A 296 32.79 6.95 -7.62
CA ARG A 296 32.68 7.24 -6.18
C ARG A 296 32.18 8.67 -6.01
N VAL A 297 31.08 8.81 -5.29
CA VAL A 297 30.46 10.11 -4.98
C VAL A 297 30.31 10.19 -3.47
N ASP A 298 31.20 10.92 -2.81
CA ASP A 298 31.17 11.03 -1.34
C ASP A 298 29.93 11.78 -0.84
N GLU A 299 29.42 12.74 -1.61
CA GLU A 299 28.27 13.56 -1.20
C GLU A 299 26.92 12.94 -1.61
N THR A 300 26.19 12.35 -0.65
CA THR A 300 24.92 11.64 -0.91
C THR A 300 23.84 12.47 -1.61
N HIS A 301 23.74 13.76 -1.32
CA HIS A 301 22.79 14.65 -2.00
C HIS A 301 23.05 14.81 -3.51
N ARG A 302 24.24 14.43 -4.00
CA ARG A 302 24.64 14.44 -5.42
C ARG A 302 24.54 13.06 -6.07
N ARG A 303 23.82 12.13 -5.43
CA ARG A 303 23.57 10.76 -5.91
C ARG A 303 22.18 10.61 -6.54
N ALA A 304 21.72 11.61 -7.29
CA ALA A 304 20.47 11.49 -8.03
C ALA A 304 20.61 10.49 -9.19
N MET A 305 19.52 9.85 -9.61
CA MET A 305 19.48 8.97 -10.79
C MET A 305 18.72 9.62 -11.93
N THR A 306 19.23 9.52 -13.15
CA THR A 306 18.51 9.95 -14.36
C THR A 306 17.36 8.98 -14.66
N LEU A 307 16.30 9.46 -15.33
CA LEU A 307 15.20 8.56 -15.74
C LEU A 307 15.68 7.35 -16.55
N PRO A 308 16.59 7.46 -17.54
CA PRO A 308 17.04 6.28 -18.29
C PRO A 308 17.72 5.24 -17.38
N GLN A 309 18.49 5.68 -16.37
CA GLN A 309 19.06 4.77 -15.37
C GLN A 309 17.98 4.06 -14.55
N LEU A 310 16.93 4.77 -14.14
CA LEU A 310 15.79 4.19 -13.41
C LEU A 310 14.97 3.22 -14.27
N PHE A 311 14.68 3.58 -15.51
CA PHE A 311 13.93 2.75 -16.45
C PHE A 311 14.72 1.49 -16.83
N ASN A 312 16.03 1.58 -17.06
CA ASN A 312 16.87 0.42 -17.30
C ASN A 312 16.84 -0.57 -16.13
N LEU A 313 16.84 -0.07 -14.88
CA LEU A 313 16.66 -0.93 -13.70
C LEU A 313 15.26 -1.55 -13.67
N GLY A 314 14.21 -0.77 -13.97
CA GLY A 314 12.84 -1.26 -14.03
C GLY A 314 12.63 -2.36 -15.07
N GLU A 315 13.15 -2.18 -16.29
CA GLU A 315 13.10 -3.20 -17.35
C GLU A 315 13.81 -4.48 -16.93
N PHE A 316 15.01 -4.35 -16.34
CA PHE A 316 15.73 -5.50 -15.82
C PHE A 316 14.91 -6.26 -14.77
N ILE A 317 14.34 -5.56 -13.79
CA ILE A 317 13.53 -6.19 -12.73
C ILE A 317 12.29 -6.85 -13.30
N ARG A 318 11.60 -6.19 -14.25
CA ARG A 318 10.43 -6.75 -14.94
C ARG A 318 10.79 -8.05 -15.64
N ASP A 319 11.86 -8.06 -16.43
CA ASP A 319 12.30 -9.22 -17.21
C ASP A 319 12.72 -10.37 -16.27
N MET A 320 13.38 -10.04 -15.16
CA MET A 320 13.70 -10.98 -14.10
C MET A 320 12.44 -11.61 -13.48
N LEU A 321 11.50 -10.79 -13.00
CA LEU A 321 10.24 -11.26 -12.39
C LEU A 321 9.34 -12.02 -13.39
N ALA A 322 9.48 -11.78 -14.70
CA ALA A 322 8.81 -12.58 -15.72
C ALA A 322 9.43 -13.97 -15.90
N SER A 323 10.72 -14.11 -15.60
CA SER A 323 11.48 -15.37 -15.74
C SER A 323 11.51 -16.23 -14.47
N CYS A 324 10.94 -15.76 -13.36
CA CYS A 324 11.03 -16.45 -12.08
C CYS A 324 9.83 -16.26 -11.16
N GLU A 325 9.70 -17.18 -10.20
CA GLU A 325 8.72 -17.07 -9.14
C GLU A 325 9.43 -16.70 -7.83
N ILE A 326 9.07 -15.54 -7.29
CA ILE A 326 9.55 -15.08 -5.99
C ILE A 326 8.32 -14.92 -5.10
N VAL A 327 8.29 -15.66 -4.00
CA VAL A 327 7.26 -15.56 -2.96
C VAL A 327 7.73 -14.51 -1.94
N ASP A 328 6.83 -13.62 -1.53
CA ASP A 328 7.13 -12.60 -0.54
C ASP A 328 7.48 -13.26 0.80
N PRO A 329 8.72 -13.10 1.30
CA PRO A 329 9.14 -13.70 2.56
C PRO A 329 8.63 -12.94 3.79
N HIS A 330 7.96 -11.79 3.63
CA HIS A 330 7.57 -10.93 4.74
C HIS A 330 6.12 -11.21 5.21
N PRO A 331 5.90 -11.72 6.44
CA PRO A 331 4.57 -12.13 6.91
C PRO A 331 3.59 -10.97 7.13
N THR A 332 4.09 -9.73 7.10
CA THR A 332 3.32 -8.50 7.43
C THR A 332 2.75 -7.77 6.21
N PHE A 333 3.20 -8.11 5.00
CA PHE A 333 2.78 -7.47 3.74
C PHE A 333 2.52 -8.48 2.61
N SER A 334 2.42 -9.77 2.95
CA SER A 334 2.48 -10.88 1.99
C SER A 334 1.50 -10.68 0.84
N VAL A 335 2.04 -10.30 -0.33
CA VAL A 335 1.29 -10.27 -1.60
C VAL A 335 1.19 -11.66 -2.24
N GLY A 336 1.56 -12.71 -1.50
CA GLY A 336 1.79 -14.06 -2.03
C GLY A 336 2.97 -14.07 -2.99
N ARG A 337 2.69 -13.94 -4.29
CA ARG A 337 3.70 -13.88 -5.36
C ARG A 337 4.09 -12.45 -5.69
N ILE A 338 5.38 -12.16 -5.67
CA ILE A 338 5.91 -10.88 -6.14
C ILE A 338 5.88 -10.87 -7.68
N THR A 339 5.19 -9.89 -8.25
CA THR A 339 5.06 -9.66 -9.69
C THR A 339 5.57 -8.28 -10.04
N TRP A 340 5.73 -7.96 -11.33
CA TRP A 340 6.06 -6.59 -11.74
C TRP A 340 5.01 -5.56 -11.29
N GLN A 341 3.75 -5.99 -11.16
CA GLN A 341 2.63 -5.16 -10.71
C GLN A 341 2.65 -4.95 -9.18
N SER A 342 3.15 -5.90 -8.40
CA SER A 342 3.16 -5.84 -6.92
C SER A 342 4.52 -5.51 -6.29
N ALA A 343 5.62 -5.56 -7.06
CA ALA A 343 6.96 -5.29 -6.57
C ALA A 343 7.12 -3.80 -6.19
N ASN A 344 7.19 -3.53 -4.89
CA ASN A 344 7.41 -2.19 -4.33
C ASN A 344 8.89 -1.95 -3.99
N LEU A 345 9.24 -0.77 -3.47
CA LEU A 345 10.63 -0.42 -3.20
C LEU A 345 11.27 -1.18 -2.04
N TYR A 346 10.49 -1.77 -1.12
CA TYR A 346 11.05 -2.73 -0.15
C TYR A 346 11.57 -3.98 -0.88
N HIS A 347 10.76 -4.55 -1.77
CA HIS A 347 11.16 -5.70 -2.60
C HIS A 347 12.35 -5.35 -3.51
N ILE A 348 12.32 -4.18 -4.16
CA ILE A 348 13.41 -3.73 -5.04
C ILE A 348 14.71 -3.57 -4.25
N CYS A 349 14.63 -2.97 -3.06
CA CYS A 349 15.79 -2.77 -2.21
C CYS A 349 16.44 -4.10 -1.80
N ASP A 350 15.63 -5.01 -1.24
CA ASP A 350 16.09 -6.26 -0.66
C ASP A 350 16.56 -7.29 -1.69
N LEU A 351 15.83 -7.43 -2.80
CA LEU A 351 16.07 -8.48 -3.79
C LEU A 351 17.07 -8.06 -4.88
N PHE A 352 17.23 -6.75 -5.11
CA PHE A 352 18.04 -6.25 -6.21
C PHE A 352 19.10 -5.27 -5.71
N VAL A 353 18.72 -4.12 -5.16
CA VAL A 353 19.67 -3.04 -4.80
C VAL A 353 20.78 -3.53 -3.85
N ILE A 354 20.42 -4.14 -2.72
CA ILE A 354 21.38 -4.62 -1.72
C ILE A 354 22.30 -5.71 -2.29
N PRO A 355 21.78 -6.81 -2.89
CA PRO A 355 22.62 -7.83 -3.51
C PRO A 355 23.59 -7.27 -4.56
N MET A 356 23.13 -6.36 -5.41
CA MET A 356 23.94 -5.77 -6.49
C MET A 356 25.05 -4.87 -5.96
N THR A 357 24.79 -4.14 -4.88
CA THR A 357 25.75 -3.20 -4.29
C THR A 357 26.68 -3.85 -3.27
N THR A 358 26.40 -5.08 -2.83
CA THR A 358 27.17 -5.80 -1.82
C THR A 358 28.67 -5.92 -2.16
N PRO A 359 29.09 -6.23 -3.41
CA PRO A 359 30.53 -6.34 -3.72
C PRO A 359 31.31 -5.04 -3.50
N CYS A 360 30.64 -3.89 -3.62
CA CYS A 360 31.26 -2.57 -3.52
C CYS A 360 30.87 -1.81 -2.23
N ARG A 361 29.88 -2.31 -1.48
CA ARG A 361 29.28 -1.69 -0.28
C ARG A 361 28.96 -0.20 -0.48
N CYS A 362 28.34 0.13 -1.60
CA CYS A 362 28.08 1.50 -2.05
C CYS A 362 26.60 1.75 -2.35
N ALA A 363 26.25 3.00 -2.67
CA ALA A 363 24.90 3.30 -3.16
C ALA A 363 24.70 2.73 -4.58
N PHE A 364 23.46 2.40 -4.96
CA PHE A 364 23.19 1.82 -6.28
C PHE A 364 23.49 2.78 -7.42
N MET A 365 23.23 4.07 -7.21
CA MET A 365 23.62 5.13 -8.16
C MET A 365 25.10 5.02 -8.57
N GLU A 366 26.00 4.64 -7.66
CA GLU A 366 27.45 4.57 -7.90
C GLU A 366 27.87 3.38 -8.78
N LEU A 367 26.98 2.41 -8.98
CA LEU A 367 27.16 1.32 -9.93
C LEU A 367 26.76 1.70 -11.35
N VAL A 368 25.90 2.70 -11.53
CA VAL A 368 25.23 2.99 -12.80
C VAL A 368 25.60 4.36 -13.40
N ALA A 369 26.04 5.30 -12.57
CA ALA A 369 26.46 6.63 -12.98
C ALA A 369 27.97 6.68 -13.28
N GLU A 370 28.37 7.60 -14.18
CA GLU A 370 29.79 7.85 -14.50
C GLU A 370 30.43 8.89 -13.57
N GLY A 371 29.61 9.70 -12.88
CA GLY A 371 30.06 10.73 -11.94
C GLY A 371 28.92 11.27 -11.07
N PRO A 372 29.16 12.32 -10.27
CA PRO A 372 28.14 12.99 -9.48
C PRO A 372 26.99 13.51 -10.35
N GLN A 373 25.75 13.36 -9.87
CA GLN A 373 24.53 13.78 -10.56
C GLN A 373 23.70 14.62 -9.59
N ASP A 374 23.74 15.94 -9.76
CA ASP A 374 22.98 16.87 -8.93
C ASP A 374 21.48 16.79 -9.25
N PRO A 375 20.59 16.74 -8.24
CA PRO A 375 19.17 16.56 -8.48
C PRO A 375 18.55 17.78 -9.12
N TRP A 376 17.68 17.53 -10.09
CA TRP A 376 16.73 18.53 -10.59
C TRP A 376 15.41 18.44 -9.85
N TRP A 377 15.08 17.25 -9.36
CA TRP A 377 13.90 17.00 -8.54
C TRP A 377 14.24 16.05 -7.40
N PHE A 378 13.67 16.32 -6.25
CA PHE A 378 13.64 15.41 -5.12
C PHE A 378 12.36 14.56 -5.18
N MET A 379 12.46 13.25 -4.97
CA MET A 379 11.29 12.37 -4.91
C MET A 379 10.94 12.05 -3.46
N SER A 380 9.81 12.55 -2.98
CA SER A 380 9.22 12.13 -1.71
C SER A 380 8.26 10.97 -1.95
N HIS A 381 8.35 9.88 -1.20
CA HIS A 381 7.56 8.68 -1.47
C HIS A 381 7.41 7.73 -0.27
N TRP A 382 6.44 6.84 -0.38
CA TRP A 382 6.35 5.64 0.44
C TRP A 382 6.98 4.45 -0.30
N TRP A 383 7.67 3.57 0.43
CA TRP A 383 8.34 2.43 -0.16
C TRP A 383 7.38 1.30 -0.57
N GLY A 384 6.16 1.29 -0.03
CA GLY A 384 5.14 0.30 -0.39
C GLY A 384 4.45 0.55 -1.72
N THR A 385 4.62 1.73 -2.32
CA THR A 385 4.13 2.01 -3.68
C THR A 385 4.84 1.10 -4.69
N PRO A 386 4.12 0.42 -5.60
CA PRO A 386 4.74 -0.40 -6.64
C PRO A 386 5.76 0.40 -7.45
N PHE A 387 6.88 -0.24 -7.79
CA PHE A 387 7.98 0.43 -8.49
C PHE A 387 7.59 0.79 -9.93
N ARG A 388 6.82 -0.08 -10.60
CA ARG A 388 6.18 0.23 -11.89
C ARG A 388 5.43 1.56 -11.85
N ASP A 389 4.57 1.71 -10.84
CA ASP A 389 3.70 2.87 -10.69
C ASP A 389 4.52 4.14 -10.41
N THR A 390 5.58 4.00 -9.62
CA THR A 390 6.56 5.07 -9.38
C THR A 390 7.22 5.54 -10.68
N LEU A 391 7.66 4.61 -11.55
CA LEU A 391 8.27 4.95 -12.84
C LEU A 391 7.28 5.66 -13.77
N GLU A 392 6.03 5.20 -13.83
CA GLU A 392 4.99 5.81 -14.67
C GLU A 392 4.67 7.24 -14.21
N MET A 393 4.53 7.46 -12.91
CA MET A 393 4.33 8.78 -12.31
C MET A 393 5.51 9.73 -12.60
N LEU A 394 6.75 9.26 -12.46
CA LEU A 394 7.94 10.08 -12.75
C LEU A 394 8.08 10.42 -14.23
N ARG A 395 7.74 9.48 -15.12
CA ARG A 395 7.75 9.72 -16.58
C ARG A 395 6.72 10.77 -16.95
N PHE A 396 5.50 10.65 -16.44
CA PHE A 396 4.45 11.62 -16.72
C PHE A 396 4.80 13.00 -16.15
N HIS A 397 5.32 13.07 -14.93
CA HIS A 397 5.85 14.31 -14.33
C HIS A 397 6.92 14.98 -15.20
N ASN A 398 7.92 14.22 -15.65
CA ASN A 398 8.99 14.73 -16.50
C ASN A 398 8.47 15.30 -17.83
N LEU A 399 7.60 14.54 -18.49
CA LEU A 399 6.97 14.93 -19.75
C LEU A 399 6.16 16.22 -19.57
N HIS A 400 5.31 16.28 -18.56
CA HIS A 400 4.44 17.43 -18.30
C HIS A 400 5.25 18.69 -17.94
N ARG A 401 6.35 18.54 -17.19
CA ARG A 401 7.27 19.65 -16.89
C ARG A 401 8.16 20.07 -18.08
N GLY A 402 8.02 19.42 -19.25
CA GLY A 402 8.80 19.71 -20.45
C GLY A 402 10.30 19.53 -20.26
N GLN A 403 10.69 18.60 -19.36
CA GLN A 403 12.09 18.40 -18.98
C GLN A 403 12.78 17.39 -19.91
N PRO A 404 14.12 17.43 -20.04
CA PRO A 404 14.85 16.42 -20.81
C PRO A 404 14.64 15.02 -20.26
N SER A 405 14.68 14.01 -21.13
CA SER A 405 14.57 12.60 -20.71
C SER A 405 15.67 12.19 -19.74
N THR A 406 16.82 12.87 -19.71
CA THR A 406 17.94 12.60 -18.80
C THR A 406 17.81 13.29 -17.43
N THR A 407 16.63 13.80 -17.08
CA THR A 407 16.43 14.55 -15.83
C THR A 407 16.77 13.69 -14.60
N PRO A 408 17.63 14.18 -13.69
CA PRO A 408 18.03 13.47 -12.47
C PRO A 408 17.04 13.69 -11.31
N TYR A 409 16.57 12.58 -10.75
CA TYR A 409 15.72 12.51 -9.56
C TYR A 409 16.50 11.95 -8.38
N TRP A 410 16.50 12.64 -7.25
CA TRP A 410 17.03 12.10 -6.00
C TRP A 410 16.01 11.18 -5.35
N ILE A 411 16.38 9.92 -5.13
CA ILE A 411 15.51 8.87 -4.59
C ILE A 411 16.25 8.16 -3.47
N CYS A 412 15.69 8.16 -2.26
CA CYS A 412 16.41 7.70 -1.07
C CYS A 412 16.88 6.24 -1.17
N THR A 413 16.10 5.35 -1.81
CA THR A 413 16.44 3.93 -1.99
C THR A 413 17.74 3.74 -2.79
N PHE A 414 18.02 4.60 -3.76
CA PHE A 414 19.17 4.43 -4.67
C PHE A 414 20.34 5.38 -4.38
N ALA A 415 20.05 6.53 -3.76
CA ALA A 415 21.05 7.53 -3.40
C ALA A 415 21.78 7.18 -2.08
N ASN A 416 21.04 6.70 -1.08
CA ASN A 416 21.64 6.30 0.19
C ASN A 416 22.41 4.99 0.03
N ASN A 417 23.48 4.83 0.81
CA ASN A 417 24.16 3.55 0.91
C ASN A 417 23.33 2.61 1.79
N GLN A 418 22.61 1.66 1.20
CA GLN A 418 21.74 0.74 1.96
C GLN A 418 22.53 -0.20 2.89
N HIS A 419 23.86 -0.25 2.77
CA HIS A 419 24.75 -0.99 3.69
C HIS A 419 25.18 -0.18 4.92
N ASP A 420 25.01 1.14 4.86
CA ASP A 420 25.43 2.08 5.90
C ASP A 420 24.58 3.37 5.82
N LEU A 421 23.59 3.47 6.70
CA LEU A 421 22.68 4.62 6.81
C LEU A 421 23.13 5.63 7.87
N SER A 422 24.36 5.57 8.36
CA SER A 422 24.87 6.48 9.41
C SER A 422 24.81 7.96 9.01
N GLU A 423 24.87 8.28 7.71
CA GLU A 423 24.69 9.65 7.21
C GLU A 423 23.31 10.24 7.54
N LEU A 424 22.30 9.42 7.86
CA LEU A 424 20.98 9.88 8.29
C LEU A 424 20.95 10.35 9.74
N ASN A 425 21.90 9.89 10.57
CA ASN A 425 21.97 10.17 12.01
C ASN A 425 22.61 11.54 12.28
N GLN A 426 22.04 12.60 11.71
CA GLN A 426 22.48 13.98 11.94
C GLN A 426 21.67 14.63 13.06
N LEU A 427 22.35 15.32 13.98
CA LEU A 427 21.70 16.14 15.00
C LEU A 427 20.93 17.31 14.37
N ASP A 428 21.52 17.93 13.34
CA ASP A 428 20.89 18.95 12.52
C ASP A 428 20.23 18.29 11.29
N LEU A 429 18.89 18.32 11.26
CA LEU A 429 18.11 17.77 10.15
C LEU A 429 18.45 18.43 8.80
N HIS A 430 18.94 19.67 8.79
CA HIS A 430 19.38 20.35 7.56
C HIS A 430 20.63 19.73 6.94
N GLN A 431 21.44 19.00 7.71
CA GLN A 431 22.61 18.28 7.21
C GLN A 431 22.28 16.90 6.65
N THR A 432 21.07 16.40 6.87
CA THR A 432 20.67 15.11 6.33
C THR A 432 20.71 15.13 4.80
N PRO A 433 21.02 13.99 4.14
CA PRO A 433 21.03 13.92 2.68
C PRO A 433 19.72 14.36 2.03
N PHE A 434 18.59 14.14 2.70
CA PHE A 434 17.26 14.55 2.25
C PHE A 434 17.15 16.07 2.09
N VAL A 435 17.42 16.82 3.17
CA VAL A 435 17.31 18.28 3.15
C VAL A 435 18.37 18.89 2.24
N ARG A 436 19.61 18.37 2.25
CA ARG A 436 20.66 18.83 1.34
C ARG A 436 20.29 18.64 -0.14
N ALA A 437 19.61 17.54 -0.49
CA ALA A 437 19.16 17.30 -1.86
C ALA A 437 18.05 18.29 -2.27
N ILE A 438 17.06 18.54 -1.41
CA ILE A 438 16.00 19.54 -1.66
C ILE A 438 16.61 20.94 -1.80
N MET A 439 17.55 21.30 -0.93
CA MET A 439 18.19 22.61 -0.89
C MET A 439 19.24 22.83 -1.99
N SER A 440 19.60 21.78 -2.74
CA SER A 440 20.55 21.90 -3.86
C SER A 440 20.11 23.03 -4.83
N PRO A 441 21.04 23.88 -5.31
CA PRO A 441 20.71 24.97 -6.24
C PRO A 441 20.06 24.50 -7.55
N THR A 442 20.38 23.28 -8.00
CA THR A 442 19.81 22.69 -9.22
C THR A 442 18.42 22.10 -9.02
N CYS A 443 18.05 21.80 -7.76
CA CYS A 443 16.79 21.15 -7.44
C CYS A 443 15.65 22.16 -7.55
N GLN A 444 14.72 21.93 -8.47
CA GLN A 444 13.58 22.81 -8.72
C GLN A 444 12.48 22.65 -7.67
N GLY A 445 12.44 21.50 -7.00
CA GLY A 445 11.38 21.18 -6.06
C GLY A 445 11.28 19.69 -5.74
N THR A 446 10.17 19.33 -5.13
CA THR A 446 9.84 17.96 -4.75
C THR A 446 8.66 17.46 -5.55
N VAL A 447 8.76 16.26 -6.11
CA VAL A 447 7.63 15.47 -6.60
C VAL A 447 7.26 14.43 -5.54
N MET A 448 6.03 14.49 -5.04
CA MET A 448 5.47 13.52 -4.10
C MET A 448 4.77 12.39 -4.87
N ILE A 449 5.22 11.17 -4.67
CA ILE A 449 4.61 9.96 -5.24
C ILE A 449 3.53 9.47 -4.29
N MET A 450 2.27 9.58 -4.70
CA MET A 450 1.11 9.33 -3.86
C MET A 450 0.44 7.99 -4.18
N ASP A 451 0.19 7.20 -3.15
CA ASP A 451 -0.70 6.05 -3.21
C ASP A 451 -2.15 6.45 -2.90
N LYS A 452 -3.08 5.48 -3.03
CA LYS A 452 -4.53 5.72 -2.91
C LYS A 452 -4.94 6.26 -1.54
N THR A 453 -4.18 5.95 -0.50
CA THR A 453 -4.44 6.37 0.90
C THR A 453 -3.65 7.60 1.32
N ALA A 454 -2.91 8.22 0.40
CA ALA A 454 -2.06 9.37 0.65
C ALA A 454 -1.06 9.14 1.81
N THR A 455 -0.54 7.92 1.89
CA THR A 455 0.40 7.42 2.92
C THR A 455 1.61 8.33 3.10
N PRO A 456 2.24 8.92 2.06
CA PRO A 456 3.34 9.87 2.26
C PRO A 456 3.03 10.99 3.26
N PHE A 457 1.81 11.53 3.30
CA PHE A 457 1.47 12.56 4.28
C PHE A 457 1.34 12.08 5.73
N ARG A 458 1.34 10.76 5.93
CA ARG A 458 1.32 10.12 7.24
C ARG A 458 2.69 9.58 7.62
N ARG A 459 3.77 9.96 6.94
CA ARG A 459 5.14 9.51 7.27
C ARG A 459 6.00 10.68 7.70
N SER A 460 6.69 10.51 8.83
CA SER A 460 7.44 11.60 9.47
C SER A 460 8.53 12.19 8.57
N TRP A 461 9.29 11.35 7.85
CA TRP A 461 10.31 11.83 6.90
C TRP A 461 9.70 12.57 5.70
N CYS A 462 8.59 12.08 5.13
CA CYS A 462 7.86 12.78 4.07
C CYS A 462 7.29 14.13 4.56
N THR A 463 6.87 14.22 5.81
CA THR A 463 6.46 15.48 6.45
C THR A 463 7.61 16.49 6.49
N LEU A 464 8.82 16.06 6.86
CA LEU A 464 10.01 16.92 6.81
C LEU A 464 10.27 17.42 5.39
N GLU A 465 10.26 16.53 4.40
CA GLU A 465 10.51 16.85 3.00
C GLU A 465 9.50 17.87 2.46
N ASN A 466 8.21 17.69 2.78
CA ASN A 466 7.15 18.62 2.42
C ASN A 466 7.33 19.98 3.11
N TYR A 467 7.63 19.97 4.41
CA TYR A 467 7.88 21.19 5.19
C TYR A 467 9.05 21.99 4.61
N VAL A 468 10.19 21.34 4.37
CA VAL A 468 11.37 22.00 3.80
C VAL A 468 11.07 22.53 2.40
N THR A 469 10.40 21.75 1.56
CA THR A 469 10.04 22.18 0.19
C THR A 469 9.15 23.43 0.22
N THR A 470 8.08 23.41 1.03
CA THR A 470 7.07 24.49 1.03
C THR A 470 7.52 25.74 1.77
N THR A 471 8.50 25.64 2.67
CA THR A 471 9.08 26.79 3.37
C THR A 471 10.30 27.39 2.67
N THR A 472 10.89 26.66 1.71
CA THR A 472 12.04 27.15 0.94
C THR A 472 11.59 27.93 -0.28
N LYS A 473 12.01 29.19 -0.36
CA LYS A 473 11.66 30.08 -1.49
C LYS A 473 12.14 29.49 -2.82
N GLY A 474 11.23 29.43 -3.79
CA GLY A 474 11.53 29.02 -5.17
C GLY A 474 11.50 27.51 -5.41
N LYS A 475 11.22 26.70 -4.39
CA LYS A 475 11.01 25.25 -4.54
C LYS A 475 9.54 24.99 -4.85
N LYS A 476 9.29 24.13 -5.83
CA LYS A 476 7.94 23.70 -6.24
C LYS A 476 7.54 22.42 -5.52
N LEU A 477 6.25 22.25 -5.28
CA LEU A 477 5.69 21.00 -4.76
C LEU A 477 4.73 20.40 -5.80
N ASP A 478 5.14 19.30 -6.42
CA ASP A 478 4.31 18.54 -7.34
C ASP A 478 3.84 17.24 -6.68
N ILE A 479 2.67 16.77 -7.08
CA ILE A 479 2.06 15.57 -6.50
C ILE A 479 1.60 14.68 -7.65
N ALA A 480 2.15 13.48 -7.72
CA ALA A 480 1.81 12.48 -8.72
C ALA A 480 1.00 11.36 -8.09
N ALA A 481 -0.02 10.89 -8.81
CA ALA A 481 -0.84 9.75 -8.44
C ALA A 481 -1.28 9.01 -9.70
N LEU A 482 -1.90 7.84 -9.52
CA LEU A 482 -2.52 7.07 -10.59
C LEU A 482 -4.04 7.05 -10.44
N ILE A 483 -4.73 7.22 -11.55
CA ILE A 483 -6.16 6.95 -11.70
C ILE A 483 -6.29 5.48 -12.07
N ASP A 484 -6.97 4.70 -11.22
CA ASP A 484 -7.17 3.27 -11.46
C ASP A 484 -8.18 3.01 -12.58
N GLU A 485 -8.06 1.82 -13.17
CA GLU A 485 -9.08 1.25 -14.04
C GLU A 485 -10.45 1.29 -13.38
N ASN A 486 -11.46 1.69 -14.15
CA ASN A 486 -12.86 1.80 -13.76
C ASN A 486 -13.17 2.77 -12.60
N SER A 487 -12.18 3.50 -12.08
CA SER A 487 -12.38 4.43 -10.97
C SER A 487 -13.07 5.73 -11.37
N GLN A 488 -12.86 6.18 -12.61
CA GLN A 488 -13.43 7.41 -13.16
C GLN A 488 -14.08 7.17 -14.51
N SER A 489 -14.79 8.18 -14.99
CA SER A 489 -15.46 8.17 -16.29
C SER A 489 -14.98 9.33 -17.16
N VAL A 490 -14.84 9.05 -18.44
CA VAL A 490 -14.43 10.01 -19.47
C VAL A 490 -15.52 10.14 -20.52
N LEU A 491 -15.62 11.31 -21.12
CA LEU A 491 -16.45 11.52 -22.30
C LEU A 491 -15.65 11.11 -23.54
N ASP A 492 -16.11 10.05 -24.19
CA ASP A 492 -15.71 9.66 -25.53
C ASP A 492 -16.66 10.32 -26.55
N GLU A 493 -16.11 10.89 -27.61
CA GLU A 493 -16.90 11.64 -28.61
C GLU A 493 -17.93 10.75 -29.33
N ASP A 494 -17.60 9.47 -29.56
CA ASP A 494 -18.43 8.55 -30.31
C ASP A 494 -19.34 7.70 -29.42
N ARG A 495 -18.84 7.32 -28.23
CA ARG A 495 -19.49 6.35 -27.34
C ARG A 495 -20.15 7.01 -26.13
N GLY A 496 -19.97 8.31 -25.94
CA GLY A 496 -20.48 9.03 -24.78
C GLY A 496 -19.65 8.73 -23.52
N TRP A 497 -20.30 8.75 -22.36
CA TRP A 497 -19.60 8.53 -21.10
C TRP A 497 -19.20 7.07 -20.92
N MET A 498 -17.90 6.84 -20.74
CA MET A 498 -17.31 5.52 -20.55
C MET A 498 -16.51 5.48 -19.26
N LYS A 499 -16.34 4.29 -18.68
CA LYS A 499 -15.34 4.07 -17.63
C LYS A 499 -13.94 4.04 -18.25
N VAL A 500 -12.96 4.55 -17.51
CA VAL A 500 -11.55 4.45 -17.90
C VAL A 500 -11.15 2.97 -17.84
N ASP A 501 -10.61 2.44 -18.92
CA ASP A 501 -10.26 1.03 -19.09
C ASP A 501 -8.76 0.74 -18.87
N SER A 502 -7.98 1.76 -18.52
CA SER A 502 -6.55 1.65 -18.22
C SER A 502 -6.16 2.51 -17.02
N ILE A 503 -5.02 2.18 -16.41
CA ILE A 503 -4.39 3.08 -15.43
C ILE A 503 -3.91 4.36 -16.14
N VAL A 504 -4.24 5.53 -15.58
CA VAL A 504 -3.84 6.85 -16.14
C VAL A 504 -3.07 7.66 -15.10
N PRO A 505 -1.86 8.18 -15.41
CA PRO A 505 -1.14 9.03 -14.48
C PRO A 505 -1.78 10.42 -14.37
N ALA A 506 -1.75 11.00 -13.16
CA ALA A 506 -2.29 12.31 -12.86
C ALA A 506 -1.32 13.12 -11.98
N LEU A 507 -1.35 14.43 -12.11
CA LEU A 507 -0.51 15.38 -11.39
C LEU A 507 -1.34 16.54 -10.84
N LEU A 508 -0.95 17.01 -9.66
CA LEU A 508 -1.15 18.39 -9.22
C LEU A 508 0.20 19.09 -9.33
N THR A 509 0.34 20.04 -10.24
CA THR A 509 1.62 20.70 -10.53
C THR A 509 1.63 22.16 -10.10
N ASP A 510 2.69 22.60 -9.44
CA ASP A 510 2.86 24.00 -9.06
C ASP A 510 3.23 24.84 -10.29
N ASP A 511 2.37 25.77 -10.67
CA ASP A 511 2.58 26.66 -11.82
C ASP A 511 3.67 27.72 -11.60
N GLY A 512 4.25 27.77 -10.39
CA GLY A 512 5.28 28.73 -9.99
C GLY A 512 4.71 30.00 -9.35
N SER A 513 3.39 30.16 -9.33
CA SER A 513 2.68 31.17 -8.54
C SER A 513 2.17 30.62 -7.20
N GLY A 514 2.48 29.35 -6.90
CA GLY A 514 1.97 28.63 -5.73
C GLY A 514 0.58 28.05 -5.93
N ASN A 515 0.04 28.10 -7.16
CA ASN A 515 -1.22 27.46 -7.51
C ASN A 515 -0.93 26.08 -8.10
N LEU A 516 -1.71 25.08 -7.67
CA LEU A 516 -1.62 23.72 -8.19
C LEU A 516 -2.62 23.50 -9.32
N VAL A 517 -2.11 23.06 -10.46
CA VAL A 517 -2.89 22.79 -11.66
C VAL A 517 -3.06 21.28 -11.82
N ASN A 518 -4.31 20.86 -12.03
CA ASN A 518 -4.64 19.47 -12.30
C ASN A 518 -4.28 19.08 -13.74
N CYS A 519 -3.45 18.05 -13.88
CA CYS A 519 -2.99 17.55 -15.17
C CYS A 519 -3.15 16.04 -15.22
N VAL A 520 -3.69 15.50 -16.30
CA VAL A 520 -4.02 14.08 -16.45
C VAL A 520 -3.42 13.56 -17.74
N GLY A 521 -2.94 12.32 -17.74
CA GLY A 521 -2.26 11.68 -18.88
C GLY A 521 -3.17 11.26 -20.02
N ASP A 522 -4.44 11.68 -19.99
CA ASP A 522 -5.47 11.40 -20.97
C ASP A 522 -6.18 12.70 -21.32
N SER A 523 -6.28 12.99 -22.62
CA SER A 523 -6.89 14.22 -23.13
C SER A 523 -8.42 14.20 -23.12
N ARG A 524 -9.05 13.03 -22.87
CA ARG A 524 -10.51 12.92 -22.80
C ARG A 524 -11.06 13.69 -21.61
N VAL A 525 -12.18 14.37 -21.84
CA VAL A 525 -12.81 15.21 -20.83
C VAL A 525 -13.36 14.35 -19.68
N GLY A 526 -13.13 14.81 -18.45
CA GLY A 526 -13.76 14.24 -17.26
C GLY A 526 -12.79 13.67 -16.24
N LEU A 527 -11.52 13.44 -16.60
CA LEU A 527 -10.53 12.98 -15.65
C LEU A 527 -10.05 14.09 -14.72
N GLN A 528 -9.88 13.74 -13.46
CA GLN A 528 -9.24 14.60 -12.47
C GLN A 528 -8.28 13.79 -11.63
N PHE A 529 -7.41 14.51 -10.93
CA PHE A 529 -6.58 13.94 -9.88
C PHE A 529 -7.44 13.05 -8.96
N PRO A 530 -6.99 11.82 -8.62
CA PRO A 530 -7.82 10.82 -7.97
C PRO A 530 -8.58 11.37 -6.75
N PRO A 531 -9.92 11.40 -6.77
CA PRO A 531 -10.72 11.91 -5.65
C PRO A 531 -10.42 11.19 -4.34
N GLN A 532 -10.17 9.89 -4.38
CA GLN A 532 -9.84 9.07 -3.21
C GLN A 532 -8.57 9.56 -2.52
N VAL A 533 -7.54 9.91 -3.30
CA VAL A 533 -6.29 10.48 -2.79
C VAL A 533 -6.55 11.85 -2.17
N ALA A 534 -7.33 12.70 -2.84
CA ALA A 534 -7.70 14.00 -2.30
C ALA A 534 -8.46 13.88 -0.97
N HIS A 535 -9.43 12.98 -0.87
CA HIS A 535 -10.18 12.68 0.36
C HIS A 535 -9.28 12.17 1.49
N ALA A 536 -8.30 11.33 1.19
CA ALA A 536 -7.35 10.86 2.19
C ALA A 536 -6.43 11.99 2.67
N ALA A 537 -5.95 12.84 1.75
CA ALA A 537 -5.00 13.91 2.04
C ALA A 537 -5.61 15.12 2.78
N VAL A 538 -6.90 15.44 2.59
CA VAL A 538 -7.59 16.48 3.38
C VAL A 538 -7.77 16.13 4.86
N ARG A 539 -7.46 14.88 5.25
CA ARG A 539 -7.49 14.38 6.64
C ARG A 539 -6.10 14.25 7.26
N THR A 540 -5.04 14.61 6.54
CA THR A 540 -3.65 14.56 7.02
C THR A 540 -3.48 15.32 8.33
N ASP A 541 -2.80 14.69 9.29
CA ASP A 541 -2.29 15.34 10.49
C ASP A 541 -0.82 14.93 10.70
N ILE A 542 0.09 15.92 10.65
CA ILE A 542 1.52 15.66 10.80
C ILE A 542 1.89 15.09 12.18
N CYS A 543 1.09 15.38 13.22
CA CYS A 543 1.33 14.84 14.56
C CYS A 543 1.07 13.33 14.63
N SER A 544 0.12 12.84 13.83
CA SER A 544 -0.20 11.41 13.74
C SER A 544 0.70 10.65 12.75
N ALA A 545 1.72 11.30 12.18
CA ALA A 545 2.60 10.64 11.21
C ALA A 545 3.35 9.46 11.83
N ASP A 546 3.39 8.34 11.12
CA ASP A 546 4.13 7.15 11.48
C ASP A 546 5.63 7.37 11.28
N ALA A 547 6.45 6.67 12.09
CA ALA A 547 7.89 6.64 11.95
C ALA A 547 8.44 5.29 12.36
N SER A 548 9.40 4.79 11.60
CA SER A 548 10.18 3.61 11.99
C SER A 548 11.07 3.91 13.20
N ASN A 549 11.44 5.18 13.40
CA ASN A 549 12.18 5.64 14.56
C ASN A 549 11.47 6.85 15.18
N ILE A 550 11.10 6.72 16.46
CA ILE A 550 10.38 7.75 17.21
C ILE A 550 11.27 8.99 17.43
N SER A 551 12.59 8.83 17.59
CA SER A 551 13.49 9.98 17.80
C SER A 551 13.48 10.93 16.60
N ASP A 552 13.43 10.38 15.39
CA ASP A 552 13.39 11.16 14.15
C ASP A 552 12.09 11.95 14.06
N LYS A 553 10.95 11.30 14.37
CA LYS A 553 9.65 11.97 14.44
C LYS A 553 9.69 13.14 15.42
N GLN A 554 10.26 12.93 16.61
CA GLN A 554 10.36 13.98 17.62
C GLN A 554 11.25 15.12 17.14
N ALA A 555 12.39 14.84 16.51
CA ALA A 555 13.27 15.87 15.93
C ALA A 555 12.57 16.68 14.83
N ILE A 556 11.82 16.02 13.95
CA ILE A 556 11.08 16.66 12.86
C ILE A 556 9.97 17.57 13.41
N LEU A 557 9.19 17.08 14.38
CA LEU A 557 8.14 17.89 15.00
C LEU A 557 8.73 19.10 15.74
N ARG A 558 9.86 18.96 16.45
CA ARG A 558 10.57 20.09 17.07
C ARG A 558 11.01 21.13 16.05
N LEU A 559 11.61 20.69 14.94
CA LEU A 559 12.00 21.59 13.85
C LEU A 559 10.79 22.39 13.33
N ILE A 560 9.68 21.71 13.05
CA ILE A 560 8.46 22.38 12.54
C ILE A 560 7.89 23.35 13.58
N ALA A 561 7.93 23.00 14.86
CA ALA A 561 7.48 23.87 15.95
C ALA A 561 8.39 25.11 16.15
N GLY A 562 9.57 25.14 15.51
CA GLY A 562 10.59 26.16 15.71
C GLY A 562 11.41 25.98 17.00
N GLU A 563 11.41 24.76 17.56
CA GLU A 563 12.19 24.42 18.75
C GLU A 563 13.59 23.94 18.37
N THR A 564 14.61 24.55 18.98
CA THR A 564 16.02 24.27 18.69
C THR A 564 16.69 23.35 19.69
N SER A 565 16.10 23.17 20.88
CA SER A 565 16.65 22.30 21.93
C SER A 565 16.38 20.81 21.64
N SER A 566 17.41 19.97 21.83
CA SER A 566 17.30 18.51 21.77
C SER A 566 16.56 17.91 22.96
N ASP A 567 16.51 18.62 24.08
CA ASP A 567 16.15 18.07 25.39
C ASP A 567 14.67 18.29 25.75
N VAL A 568 13.94 19.00 24.89
CA VAL A 568 12.53 19.33 25.08
C VAL A 568 11.71 18.38 24.22
N GLU A 569 10.66 17.76 24.75
CA GLU A 569 9.74 16.97 23.93
C GLU A 569 8.96 17.87 22.96
N PRO A 570 8.66 17.42 21.72
CA PRO A 570 7.81 18.19 20.83
C PRO A 570 6.45 18.45 21.46
N PRO A 571 5.87 19.65 21.33
CA PRO A 571 4.54 19.92 21.85
C PRO A 571 3.51 19.03 21.16
N SER A 572 2.42 18.69 21.86
CA SER A 572 1.30 17.91 21.29
C SER A 572 0.44 18.71 20.30
N SER A 573 0.52 20.04 20.36
CA SER A 573 -0.13 20.97 19.43
C SER A 573 0.73 22.22 19.24
N SER A 574 0.69 22.80 18.04
CA SER A 574 1.45 24.02 17.72
C SER A 574 0.78 24.75 16.56
N PRO A 575 0.70 26.09 16.58
CA PRO A 575 0.23 26.88 15.44
C PRO A 575 1.05 26.61 14.16
N HIS A 576 2.32 26.20 14.30
CA HIS A 576 3.15 25.81 13.16
C HIS A 576 2.69 24.49 12.54
N TYR A 577 2.26 23.52 13.36
CA TYR A 577 1.68 22.27 12.86
C TYR A 577 0.38 22.54 12.14
N ASP A 578 -0.48 23.38 12.71
CA ASP A 578 -1.75 23.77 12.09
C ASP A 578 -1.52 24.44 10.74
N LYS A 579 -0.48 25.29 10.64
CA LYS A 579 -0.10 25.93 9.38
C LYS A 579 0.33 24.92 8.31
N VAL A 580 1.15 23.93 8.66
CA VAL A 580 1.59 22.87 7.74
C VAL A 580 0.41 21.98 7.33
N ASN A 581 -0.37 21.51 8.31
CA ASN A 581 -1.60 20.74 8.08
C ASN A 581 -2.56 21.49 7.16
N LEU A 582 -2.81 22.77 7.42
CA LEU A 582 -3.69 23.59 6.59
C LEU A 582 -3.16 23.78 5.17
N ALA A 583 -1.84 23.98 5.00
CA ALA A 583 -1.22 24.09 3.69
C ALA A 583 -1.42 22.81 2.87
N ILE A 584 -1.14 21.64 3.44
CA ILE A 584 -1.37 20.34 2.78
C ILE A 584 -2.86 20.14 2.47
N ARG A 585 -3.74 20.35 3.44
CA ARG A 585 -5.18 20.09 3.26
C ARG A 585 -5.81 21.01 2.20
N ARG A 586 -5.35 22.26 2.08
CA ARG A 586 -5.84 23.21 1.07
C ARG A 586 -5.50 22.82 -0.36
N ILE A 587 -4.36 22.15 -0.57
CA ILE A 587 -3.99 21.61 -1.88
C ILE A 587 -5.08 20.67 -2.41
N PHE A 588 -5.60 19.82 -1.53
CA PHE A 588 -6.55 18.78 -1.92
C PHE A 588 -8.01 19.15 -1.72
N GLY A 589 -8.30 20.21 -0.97
CA GLY A 589 -9.67 20.66 -0.67
C GLY A 589 -10.55 20.79 -1.91
N PRO A 590 -10.15 21.54 -2.95
CA PRO A 590 -10.91 21.66 -4.19
C PRO A 590 -11.21 20.31 -4.86
N GLY A 591 -10.21 19.43 -4.95
CA GLY A 591 -10.35 18.08 -5.52
C GLY A 591 -11.28 17.20 -4.68
N ALA A 592 -11.16 17.25 -3.36
CA ALA A 592 -11.99 16.50 -2.42
C ALA A 592 -13.45 16.99 -2.46
N LEU A 593 -13.70 18.30 -2.63
CA LEU A 593 -15.06 18.82 -2.76
C LEU A 593 -15.71 18.39 -4.07
N ARG A 594 -14.96 18.38 -5.18
CA ARG A 594 -15.44 17.82 -6.45
C ARG A 594 -15.69 16.31 -6.37
N GLY A 595 -14.83 15.58 -5.65
CA GLY A 595 -15.02 14.16 -5.34
C GLY A 595 -16.30 13.90 -4.53
N ALA A 596 -16.52 14.69 -3.47
CA ALA A 596 -17.75 14.65 -2.69
C ALA A 596 -18.97 14.98 -3.56
N ALA A 597 -18.85 15.95 -4.47
CA ALA A 597 -19.92 16.29 -5.39
C ALA A 597 -20.27 15.15 -6.36
N LEU A 598 -19.24 14.51 -6.91
CA LEU A 598 -19.39 13.35 -7.80
C LEU A 598 -20.04 12.16 -7.09
N ASN A 599 -19.70 11.91 -5.83
CA ASN A 599 -20.21 10.77 -5.06
C ASN A 599 -21.52 11.06 -4.30
N CYS A 600 -22.05 12.29 -4.41
CA CYS A 600 -23.14 12.80 -3.57
C CYS A 600 -22.87 12.70 -2.05
N ASP A 601 -21.62 12.87 -1.63
CA ASP A 601 -21.23 12.87 -0.22
C ASP A 601 -21.47 14.26 0.41
N VAL A 602 -22.68 14.45 0.90
CA VAL A 602 -23.12 15.69 1.57
C VAL A 602 -22.32 15.97 2.84
N GLY A 603 -21.92 14.92 3.56
CA GLY A 603 -21.23 15.05 4.85
C GLY A 603 -19.82 15.60 4.65
N GLU A 604 -19.07 15.03 3.72
CA GLU A 604 -17.73 15.50 3.39
C GLU A 604 -17.76 16.88 2.73
N ALA A 605 -18.69 17.13 1.80
CA ALA A 605 -18.84 18.45 1.19
C ALA A 605 -19.11 19.54 2.24
N ARG A 606 -19.98 19.27 3.22
CA ARG A 606 -20.27 20.18 4.33
C ARG A 606 -19.01 20.47 5.14
N ARG A 607 -18.31 19.41 5.55
CA ARG A 607 -17.08 19.54 6.36
C ARG A 607 -16.02 20.38 5.64
N LEU A 608 -15.80 20.14 4.34
CA LEU A 608 -14.79 20.87 3.56
C LEU A 608 -15.10 22.37 3.44
N LEU A 609 -16.38 22.72 3.25
CA LEU A 609 -16.84 24.10 3.16
C LEU A 609 -16.80 24.80 4.53
N GLU A 610 -17.24 24.13 5.60
CA GLU A 610 -17.25 24.70 6.96
C GLU A 610 -15.84 24.97 7.49
N VAL A 611 -14.88 24.07 7.21
CA VAL A 611 -13.47 24.25 7.58
C VAL A 611 -12.74 25.24 6.65
N GLY A 612 -13.35 25.60 5.50
CA GLY A 612 -12.76 26.53 4.53
C GLY A 612 -11.54 25.94 3.80
N LEU A 613 -11.55 24.62 3.55
CA LEU A 613 -10.53 23.94 2.75
C LEU A 613 -10.82 24.03 1.25
N ALA A 614 -12.08 24.23 0.88
CA ALA A 614 -12.56 24.29 -0.49
C ALA A 614 -13.61 25.39 -0.65
N SER A 615 -13.86 25.80 -1.89
CA SER A 615 -14.87 26.79 -2.25
C SER A 615 -15.88 26.20 -3.23
N VAL A 616 -17.13 26.67 -3.13
CA VAL A 616 -18.18 26.40 -4.12
C VAL A 616 -17.85 26.94 -5.53
N THR A 617 -16.83 27.79 -5.64
CA THR A 617 -16.33 28.33 -6.90
C THR A 617 -15.21 27.50 -7.53
N ASP A 618 -14.75 26.44 -6.86
CA ASP A 618 -13.62 25.63 -7.33
C ASP A 618 -13.98 24.89 -8.63
N GLN A 619 -13.29 25.21 -9.71
CA GLN A 619 -13.56 24.63 -11.01
C GLN A 619 -12.64 23.44 -11.30
N ASP A 620 -13.12 22.47 -12.08
CA ASP A 620 -12.24 21.50 -12.75
C ASP A 620 -11.63 22.10 -14.03
N HIS A 621 -10.87 21.29 -14.77
CA HIS A 621 -10.22 21.71 -16.01
C HIS A 621 -11.19 22.07 -17.14
N THR A 622 -12.48 21.73 -17.02
CA THR A 622 -13.56 22.13 -17.95
C THR A 622 -14.45 23.25 -17.40
N GLY A 623 -13.97 23.94 -16.36
CA GLY A 623 -14.68 25.05 -15.76
C GLY A 623 -15.92 24.64 -14.98
N ARG A 624 -16.15 23.36 -14.67
CA ARG A 624 -17.33 22.92 -13.90
C ARG A 624 -17.09 23.15 -12.41
N THR A 625 -18.05 23.77 -11.75
CA THR A 625 -18.07 23.94 -10.28
C THR A 625 -18.61 22.68 -9.60
N PRO A 626 -18.48 22.54 -8.26
CA PRO A 626 -19.04 21.41 -7.52
C PRO A 626 -20.56 21.34 -7.69
N LEU A 627 -21.24 22.47 -7.88
CA LEU A 627 -22.68 22.52 -8.17
C LEU A 627 -23.00 21.85 -9.52
N THR A 628 -22.27 22.21 -10.59
CA THR A 628 -22.47 21.59 -11.91
C THR A 628 -22.19 20.09 -11.87
N ILE A 629 -21.15 19.66 -11.15
CA ILE A 629 -20.79 18.24 -10.99
C ILE A 629 -21.89 17.48 -10.23
N ALA A 630 -22.40 18.05 -9.13
CA ALA A 630 -23.48 17.44 -8.34
C ALA A 630 -24.76 17.19 -9.16
N VAL A 631 -25.07 18.09 -10.10
CA VAL A 631 -26.23 17.95 -11.00
C VAL A 631 -25.99 16.89 -12.08
N GLN A 632 -24.74 16.70 -12.53
CA GLN A 632 -24.41 15.84 -13.67
C GLN A 632 -24.35 14.33 -13.36
N ASN A 633 -24.21 13.93 -12.08
CA ASN A 633 -23.76 12.60 -11.62
C ASN A 633 -23.95 11.42 -12.60
N LEU A 634 -22.81 10.77 -12.90
CA LEU A 634 -22.54 9.84 -14.01
C LEU A 634 -22.99 8.39 -13.76
N THR A 635 -23.70 8.12 -12.67
CA THR A 635 -24.00 6.74 -12.23
C THR A 635 -25.29 6.15 -12.80
N GLY A 636 -25.90 6.77 -13.81
CA GLY A 636 -27.12 6.24 -14.44
C GLY A 636 -28.36 6.23 -13.52
N GLU A 637 -28.25 6.76 -12.30
CA GLU A 637 -29.36 6.90 -11.37
C GLU A 637 -29.95 8.31 -11.49
N ALA A 638 -31.21 8.39 -11.92
CA ALA A 638 -32.04 9.59 -11.88
C ALA A 638 -32.53 9.91 -10.45
N ASP A 639 -31.91 9.34 -9.41
CA ASP A 639 -32.35 9.49 -8.03
C ASP A 639 -32.01 10.88 -7.48
N GLU A 640 -32.99 11.77 -7.60
CA GLU A 640 -33.03 13.10 -7.00
C GLU A 640 -32.78 13.07 -5.50
N SER A 641 -33.16 12.00 -4.78
CA SER A 641 -33.10 11.94 -3.32
C SER A 641 -31.69 12.08 -2.76
N ARG A 642 -30.69 11.57 -3.50
CA ARG A 642 -29.27 11.69 -3.14
C ARG A 642 -28.66 13.04 -3.55
N ARG A 643 -29.11 13.62 -4.67
CA ARG A 643 -28.55 14.86 -5.23
C ARG A 643 -29.10 16.11 -4.54
N VAL A 644 -30.39 16.14 -4.26
CA VAL A 644 -31.11 17.28 -3.69
C VAL A 644 -30.43 17.82 -2.42
N PRO A 645 -30.08 16.99 -1.41
CA PRO A 645 -29.42 17.50 -0.21
C PRO A 645 -28.06 18.17 -0.48
N LEU A 646 -27.29 17.63 -1.43
CA LEU A 646 -26.01 18.19 -1.83
C LEU A 646 -26.18 19.51 -2.60
N VAL A 647 -27.09 19.55 -3.58
CA VAL A 647 -27.41 20.77 -4.34
C VAL A 647 -27.89 21.87 -3.38
N GLN A 648 -28.79 21.55 -2.45
CA GLN A 648 -29.23 22.48 -1.41
C GLN A 648 -28.07 23.00 -0.55
N LEU A 649 -27.15 22.14 -0.14
CA LEU A 649 -25.97 22.53 0.64
C LEU A 649 -25.09 23.51 -0.15
N LEU A 650 -24.80 23.21 -1.41
CA LEU A 650 -23.96 24.04 -2.27
C LEU A 650 -24.60 25.41 -2.54
N LEU A 651 -25.90 25.45 -2.83
CA LEU A 651 -26.65 26.70 -3.02
C LEU A 651 -26.73 27.53 -1.73
N LYS A 652 -26.99 26.90 -0.57
CA LYS A 652 -26.92 27.58 0.75
C LYS A 652 -25.53 28.15 1.03
N SER A 653 -24.49 27.49 0.53
CA SER A 653 -23.10 27.93 0.58
C SER A 653 -22.75 28.96 -0.51
N ARG A 654 -23.75 29.55 -1.17
CA ARG A 654 -23.66 30.60 -2.19
C ARG A 654 -22.99 30.16 -3.50
N ALA A 655 -23.11 28.89 -3.88
CA ALA A 655 -22.75 28.46 -5.24
C ALA A 655 -23.57 29.24 -6.28
N ASN A 656 -22.92 29.73 -7.35
CA ASN A 656 -23.61 30.45 -8.42
C ASN A 656 -24.40 29.46 -9.30
N PRO A 657 -25.75 29.50 -9.32
CA PRO A 657 -26.54 28.59 -10.13
C PRO A 657 -26.52 28.93 -11.63
N ASN A 658 -26.02 30.11 -12.00
CA ASN A 658 -25.82 30.55 -13.39
C ASN A 658 -24.36 30.40 -13.84
N HIS A 659 -23.52 29.68 -13.09
CA HIS A 659 -22.14 29.45 -13.52
C HIS A 659 -22.11 28.73 -14.88
N VAL A 660 -21.25 29.23 -15.76
CA VAL A 660 -21.10 28.72 -17.13
C VAL A 660 -19.77 27.97 -17.21
N GLY A 661 -19.83 26.68 -17.52
CA GLY A 661 -18.61 25.89 -17.79
C GLY A 661 -17.94 26.29 -19.10
N THR A 662 -16.66 25.96 -19.28
CA THR A 662 -15.93 26.34 -20.52
C THR A 662 -16.44 25.59 -21.74
N ASP A 663 -17.05 24.42 -21.55
CA ASP A 663 -17.55 23.60 -22.64
C ASP A 663 -19.00 23.99 -22.97
N LEU A 664 -19.18 24.63 -24.12
CA LEU A 664 -20.49 24.92 -24.74
C LEU A 664 -21.40 25.90 -23.97
N GLY A 665 -20.86 26.67 -23.02
CA GLY A 665 -21.67 27.63 -22.29
C GLY A 665 -22.75 27.00 -21.41
N ILE A 666 -22.53 25.76 -20.93
CA ILE A 666 -23.54 24.98 -20.21
C ILE A 666 -23.65 25.44 -18.75
N THR A 667 -24.88 25.71 -18.29
CA THR A 667 -25.22 26.01 -16.90
C THR A 667 -25.72 24.76 -16.14
N PRO A 668 -25.75 24.76 -14.80
CA PRO A 668 -26.42 23.73 -14.01
C PRO A 668 -27.86 23.45 -14.45
N LEU A 669 -28.60 24.48 -14.88
CA LEU A 669 -29.99 24.33 -15.31
C LEU A 669 -30.11 23.49 -16.59
N HIS A 670 -29.24 23.71 -17.58
CA HIS A 670 -29.16 22.87 -18.77
C HIS A 670 -28.87 21.40 -18.44
N ARG A 671 -28.01 21.13 -17.45
CA ARG A 671 -27.71 19.76 -17.00
C ARG A 671 -28.91 19.11 -16.32
N ALA A 672 -29.60 19.83 -15.43
CA ALA A 672 -30.81 19.34 -14.78
C ALA A 672 -31.94 19.05 -15.79
N SER A 673 -32.07 19.88 -16.82
CA SER A 673 -32.98 19.67 -17.96
C SER A 673 -32.65 18.40 -18.76
N PHE A 674 -31.37 18.20 -19.08
CA PHE A 674 -30.93 17.02 -19.79
C PHE A 674 -31.25 15.75 -19.00
N TRP A 675 -30.92 15.71 -17.70
CA TRP A 675 -31.11 14.51 -16.87
C TRP A 675 -32.54 14.33 -16.33
N ASN A 676 -33.50 15.14 -16.77
CA ASN A 676 -34.90 15.09 -16.35
C ASN A 676 -35.09 15.21 -14.83
N LEU A 677 -34.46 16.23 -14.22
CA LEU A 677 -34.42 16.45 -12.77
C LEU A 677 -35.34 17.62 -12.32
N PRO A 678 -36.67 17.43 -12.17
CA PRO A 678 -37.61 18.50 -11.82
C PRO A 678 -37.38 19.12 -10.43
N GLU A 679 -37.07 18.36 -9.37
CA GLU A 679 -36.85 18.96 -8.05
C GLU A 679 -35.55 19.78 -8.03
N THR A 680 -34.50 19.28 -8.70
CA THR A 680 -33.24 20.03 -8.87
C THR A 680 -33.44 21.33 -9.67
N LEU A 681 -34.28 21.32 -10.71
CA LEU A 681 -34.65 22.53 -11.46
C LEU A 681 -35.31 23.59 -10.56
N GLU A 682 -36.26 23.15 -9.72
CA GLU A 682 -36.93 24.04 -8.77
C GLU A 682 -35.94 24.68 -7.78
N LEU A 683 -35.00 23.89 -7.24
CA LEU A 683 -33.96 24.41 -6.35
C LEU A 683 -33.08 25.45 -7.02
N LEU A 684 -32.65 25.21 -8.26
CA LEU A 684 -31.80 26.13 -9.01
C LEU A 684 -32.53 27.45 -9.32
N VAL A 685 -33.78 27.39 -9.80
CA VAL A 685 -34.57 28.61 -10.07
C VAL A 685 -34.89 29.38 -8.79
N ASN A 686 -35.22 28.69 -7.70
CA ASN A 686 -35.39 29.32 -6.38
C ASN A 686 -34.11 29.99 -5.87
N ALA A 687 -32.95 29.49 -6.29
CA ALA A 687 -31.64 30.12 -6.06
C ALA A 687 -31.30 31.22 -7.09
N ARG A 688 -32.25 31.65 -7.93
CA ARG A 688 -32.13 32.67 -8.98
C ARG A 688 -31.38 32.22 -10.24
N ALA A 689 -31.45 30.95 -10.60
CA ALA A 689 -31.12 30.53 -11.96
C ALA A 689 -32.09 31.15 -12.97
N ASP A 690 -31.60 31.60 -14.13
CA ASP A 690 -32.47 32.06 -15.22
C ASP A 690 -33.00 30.86 -16.03
N PRO A 691 -34.32 30.57 -16.01
CA PRO A 691 -34.92 29.48 -16.80
C PRO A 691 -34.83 29.67 -18.32
N ASN A 692 -34.47 30.87 -18.78
CA ASN A 692 -34.38 31.24 -20.18
C ASN A 692 -32.94 31.52 -20.64
N VAL A 693 -31.94 31.18 -19.83
CA VAL A 693 -30.52 31.33 -20.22
C VAL A 693 -30.27 30.58 -21.53
N GLN A 694 -29.54 31.18 -22.46
CA GLN A 694 -29.19 30.56 -23.74
C GLN A 694 -27.71 30.22 -23.77
N ARG A 695 -27.36 29.05 -24.30
CA ARG A 695 -25.97 28.69 -24.55
C ARG A 695 -25.38 29.55 -25.66
N GLU A 696 -24.13 29.95 -25.49
CA GLU A 696 -23.42 30.75 -26.50
C GLU A 696 -23.19 29.98 -27.80
N CYS A 697 -23.00 28.67 -27.74
CA CYS A 697 -22.62 27.85 -28.90
C CYS A 697 -23.74 27.67 -29.93
N ASP A 698 -25.01 27.61 -29.49
CA ASP A 698 -26.14 27.25 -30.35
C ASP A 698 -27.45 27.95 -30.00
N GLY A 699 -27.46 28.80 -28.97
CA GLY A 699 -28.66 29.51 -28.54
C GLY A 699 -29.69 28.63 -27.82
N LEU A 700 -29.40 27.35 -27.53
CA LEU A 700 -30.37 26.49 -26.84
C LEU A 700 -30.57 26.93 -25.40
N SER A 701 -31.84 26.92 -24.95
CA SER A 701 -32.24 27.14 -23.58
C SER A 701 -32.36 25.82 -22.81
N PRO A 702 -32.48 25.84 -21.47
CA PRO A 702 -32.79 24.65 -20.67
C PRO A 702 -34.04 23.91 -21.18
N LEU A 703 -35.07 24.64 -21.63
CA LEU A 703 -36.28 24.05 -22.20
C LEU A 703 -35.99 23.32 -23.53
N HIS A 704 -35.19 23.91 -24.41
CA HIS A 704 -34.78 23.26 -25.66
C HIS A 704 -33.99 21.96 -25.40
N VAL A 705 -33.08 21.98 -24.43
CA VAL A 705 -32.33 20.79 -24.01
C VAL A 705 -33.27 19.70 -23.49
N ALA A 706 -34.23 20.05 -22.62
CA ALA A 706 -35.22 19.09 -22.11
C ALA A 706 -36.06 18.46 -23.23
N ILE A 707 -36.54 19.26 -24.19
CA ILE A 707 -37.34 18.77 -25.32
C ILE A 707 -36.51 17.83 -26.20
N SER A 708 -35.29 18.24 -26.56
CA SER A 708 -34.41 17.44 -27.43
C SER A 708 -34.11 16.05 -26.84
N ASN A 709 -34.01 15.96 -25.51
CA ASN A 709 -33.73 14.72 -24.79
C ASN A 709 -35.00 13.94 -24.38
N GLY A 710 -36.19 14.46 -24.64
CA GLY A 710 -37.45 13.84 -24.19
C GLY A 710 -37.66 13.88 -22.68
N SER A 711 -37.03 14.83 -21.98
CA SER A 711 -37.10 15.00 -20.52
C SER A 711 -38.44 15.62 -20.11
N ALA A 712 -39.52 14.84 -20.18
CA ALA A 712 -40.89 15.33 -20.07
C ALA A 712 -41.21 15.99 -18.71
N SER A 713 -40.72 15.42 -17.60
CA SER A 713 -40.90 16.00 -16.27
C SER A 713 -40.17 17.33 -16.12
N ALA A 714 -38.96 17.45 -16.68
CA ALA A 714 -38.22 18.70 -16.74
C ALA A 714 -38.91 19.74 -17.61
N VAL A 715 -39.54 19.36 -18.74
CA VAL A 715 -40.34 20.27 -19.58
C VAL A 715 -41.51 20.84 -18.78
N ALA A 716 -42.30 19.97 -18.13
CA ALA A 716 -43.43 20.40 -17.29
C ALA A 716 -42.97 21.38 -16.21
N ARG A 717 -41.90 21.02 -15.47
CA ARG A 717 -41.39 21.84 -14.38
C ARG A 717 -40.76 23.15 -14.84
N LEU A 718 -40.04 23.19 -15.96
CA LEU A 718 -39.47 24.43 -16.48
C LEU A 718 -40.55 25.45 -16.87
N ILE A 719 -41.67 24.99 -17.45
CA ILE A 719 -42.79 25.86 -17.81
C ILE A 719 -43.43 26.45 -16.54
N GLU A 720 -43.65 25.63 -15.51
CA GLU A 720 -44.10 26.10 -14.19
C GLU A 720 -43.15 27.14 -13.59
N LEU A 721 -41.85 26.99 -13.82
CA LEU A 721 -40.79 27.88 -13.34
C LEU A 721 -40.57 29.11 -14.25
N GLY A 722 -41.38 29.32 -15.29
CA GLY A 722 -41.34 30.52 -16.14
C GLY A 722 -40.42 30.44 -17.37
N ALA A 723 -40.11 29.23 -17.85
CA ALA A 723 -39.48 29.06 -19.16
C ALA A 723 -40.42 29.50 -20.28
N LYS A 724 -39.89 30.25 -21.25
CA LYS A 724 -40.63 30.74 -22.42
C LYS A 724 -40.77 29.63 -23.45
N VAL A 725 -42.00 29.39 -23.89
CA VAL A 725 -42.30 28.41 -24.95
C VAL A 725 -42.38 29.13 -26.29
N GLU A 726 -41.43 28.85 -27.18
CA GLU A 726 -41.39 29.37 -28.55
C GLU A 726 -42.37 28.61 -29.46
N GLU A 727 -42.86 29.26 -30.53
CA GLU A 727 -43.87 28.70 -31.42
C GLU A 727 -43.40 27.41 -32.11
N ASN A 728 -42.14 27.39 -32.55
CA ASN A 728 -41.48 26.27 -33.24
C ASN A 728 -41.31 25.00 -32.39
N VAL A 729 -41.54 25.08 -31.07
CA VAL A 729 -41.46 23.93 -30.16
C VAL A 729 -42.78 23.61 -29.45
N LYS A 730 -43.86 24.38 -29.68
CA LYS A 730 -45.15 24.20 -28.99
C LYS A 730 -45.75 22.81 -29.16
N GLU A 731 -45.71 22.26 -30.36
CA GLU A 731 -46.23 20.91 -30.64
C GLU A 731 -45.45 19.85 -29.85
N MET A 732 -44.13 19.93 -29.85
CA MET A 732 -43.25 19.01 -29.11
C MET A 732 -43.48 19.11 -27.60
N VAL A 733 -43.66 20.33 -27.06
CA VAL A 733 -44.01 20.55 -25.65
C VAL A 733 -45.35 19.90 -25.33
N SER A 734 -46.37 20.08 -26.17
CA SER A 734 -47.69 19.49 -25.94
C SER A 734 -47.64 17.96 -25.92
N GLU A 735 -46.84 17.34 -26.78
CA GLU A 735 -46.64 15.89 -26.81
C GLU A 735 -46.00 15.39 -25.50
N LEU A 736 -44.91 16.04 -25.05
CA LEU A 736 -44.21 15.68 -23.82
C LEU A 736 -45.08 15.89 -22.57
N LEU A 737 -45.90 16.95 -22.51
CA LEU A 737 -46.83 17.17 -21.39
C LEU A 737 -47.92 16.09 -21.32
N GLN A 738 -48.40 15.61 -22.47
CA GLN A 738 -49.32 14.47 -22.49
C GLN A 738 -48.65 13.21 -21.98
N ASP A 739 -47.37 12.98 -22.29
CA ASP A 739 -46.65 11.83 -21.76
C ASP A 739 -46.54 11.85 -20.24
N VAL A 740 -46.26 13.01 -19.63
CA VAL A 740 -46.28 13.16 -18.16
C VAL A 740 -47.66 12.83 -17.59
N GLN A 741 -48.72 13.40 -18.17
CA GLN A 741 -50.10 13.19 -17.69
C GLN A 741 -50.54 11.73 -17.74
N HIS A 742 -50.10 10.99 -18.76
CA HIS A 742 -50.46 9.59 -18.96
C HIS A 742 -49.43 8.61 -18.40
N GLY A 743 -48.35 9.10 -17.77
CA GLY A 743 -47.26 8.27 -17.26
C GLY A 743 -46.51 7.49 -18.35
N ARG A 744 -46.46 8.01 -19.58
CA ARG A 744 -45.76 7.39 -20.71
C ARG A 744 -44.27 7.74 -20.68
N GLN A 745 -43.44 6.84 -21.17
CA GLN A 745 -42.04 7.18 -21.43
C GLN A 745 -41.93 7.96 -22.74
N SER A 746 -41.34 9.15 -22.66
CA SER A 746 -41.05 9.97 -23.82
C SER A 746 -39.76 9.51 -24.52
N ARG A 747 -39.74 9.61 -25.85
CA ARG A 747 -38.58 9.24 -26.66
C ARG A 747 -37.75 10.50 -26.97
N ALA A 748 -36.43 10.41 -26.76
CA ALA A 748 -35.53 11.47 -27.17
C ALA A 748 -35.60 11.70 -28.69
N ILE A 749 -35.75 12.96 -29.10
CA ILE A 749 -35.72 13.38 -30.51
C ILE A 749 -34.26 13.40 -30.99
N GLY A 750 -33.33 13.72 -30.09
CA GLY A 750 -31.89 13.85 -30.36
C GLY A 750 -31.54 15.21 -30.94
N TYR A 751 -30.33 15.69 -30.62
CA TYR A 751 -29.87 17.05 -30.93
C TYR A 751 -30.01 17.41 -32.42
N ASN A 752 -29.45 16.60 -33.34
CA ASN A 752 -29.47 16.91 -34.77
C ASN A 752 -30.89 17.00 -35.35
N ALA A 753 -31.77 16.07 -34.97
CA ALA A 753 -33.15 16.08 -35.44
C ALA A 753 -33.97 17.23 -34.83
N PHE A 754 -33.66 17.61 -33.57
CA PHE A 754 -34.25 18.79 -32.95
C PHE A 754 -33.87 20.06 -33.73
N MET A 755 -32.59 20.29 -33.99
CA MET A 755 -32.12 21.47 -34.73
C MET A 755 -32.74 21.58 -36.13
N LEU A 756 -32.85 20.47 -36.86
CA LEU A 756 -33.49 20.43 -38.18
C LEU A 756 -35.00 20.79 -38.15
N LYS A 757 -35.69 20.49 -37.06
CA LYS A 757 -37.12 20.75 -36.91
C LYS A 757 -37.43 22.16 -36.42
N THR A 758 -36.52 22.79 -35.69
CA THR A 758 -36.79 24.06 -34.99
C THR A 758 -36.12 25.28 -35.61
N ASP A 759 -35.14 25.09 -36.49
CA ASP A 759 -34.35 26.15 -37.14
C ASP A 759 -33.71 27.13 -36.14
N ILE A 760 -33.41 26.64 -34.93
CA ILE A 760 -32.73 27.40 -33.89
C ILE A 760 -31.24 27.50 -34.27
N GLY A 761 -30.71 28.72 -34.35
CA GLY A 761 -29.30 28.98 -34.64
C GLY A 761 -28.75 30.11 -33.76
N PRO A 762 -27.42 30.28 -33.68
CA PRO A 762 -26.82 31.24 -32.75
C PRO A 762 -27.28 32.67 -33.05
N PRO A 763 -27.51 33.50 -32.02
CA PRO A 763 -27.71 34.93 -32.23
C PRO A 763 -26.38 35.54 -32.72
N ASN A 764 -26.32 35.89 -34.01
CA ASN A 764 -25.16 36.45 -34.74
C ASN A 764 -23.99 35.50 -35.08
N ARG A 765 -23.94 35.09 -36.35
CA ARG A 765 -22.79 34.45 -37.04
C ARG A 765 -21.54 35.35 -37.22
N ALA A 766 -21.36 36.41 -36.44
CA ALA A 766 -20.33 37.43 -36.72
C ALA A 766 -19.05 37.35 -35.88
N SER A 767 -18.89 36.41 -34.94
CA SER A 767 -17.77 36.51 -33.98
C SER A 767 -17.26 35.20 -33.38
N VAL A 768 -17.01 34.16 -34.17
CA VAL A 768 -16.17 33.03 -33.71
C VAL A 768 -15.30 32.53 -34.87
N HIS A 769 -14.10 33.09 -34.96
CA HIS A 769 -12.94 32.54 -35.68
C HIS A 769 -11.77 32.49 -34.70
#